data_AF-A0AAW5SRT2-F1
#
_entry.id   AF-A0AAW5SRT2-F1
#
_cell.length_a   1.000
_cell.length_b   1.000
_cell.length_c   1.000
_cell.angle_alpha   90.00
_cell.angle_beta   90.00
_cell.angle_gamma   90.00
#
_symmetry.space_group_name_H-M   'P 1'
#
loop_
_entity.id
_entity.type
_entity.pdbx_description
1 polymer ?
#
loop_
_entity_poly.entity_id
_entity_poly.type
_entity_poly.pdbx_seq_one_letter_code
_entity_poly.pdbx_strand_id
1 'polypeptide(L)'
;MEYLVTTPQGTYRIDQDADDVGDLIALLDHYATTGSVSGPAPLRALSRQQVLAQLGRATLPEDKETPFPAPAVVIGDEDSGGAFTRGWLDSQITAWQDQKMATKILGTDAQGPETADSQVTDQPAAESDQNQAQPATPTAVTTGEADRDDQGKPNFPKGTRQWEAPGAADERVVIVTSRGITTPSGWVLTGPLPAPQNVPRFVAWHWRKKPSALPQMWFTAEAMERIGIPVEDADPGTVAELVADIFGCKVSWSQSGFFTCRWGPGDDAGGAEGASVANRSVQLVFVPWLPLDPSEARSKDMGVAGIEDTETELPEDEDQAVPILAERIAWVASLGEGLAPASRWSTVGAAFADVVRRRSSIKGVKGCPWPGEIVAAQTDLDPDLHEGRLGAHKARGDTLKVEVDQRAAYLASAIKLNFGYGEPSRVDNPDPDVLNTQEPPFALWRVTTPPANTIDGLDQRLPLPVGYMATDEQRTFWTTTRGAQHLMSPVDQGGAGLTPAELAIDAAWVWPHQARLLRSWAEAIRVRLKAAIAEGRKDREDMLKAMYKAYLGRMQSSKWSPQQYHHHQPAWYAAIQADTRFRAMTYARHIVDTHGWYPVAADVDAWSYWLPPDADLTVLEEPSENNGKYRIKTVELPPAKS
;
A
#
# COMPACT_ATOMS: atom_id res chain seq x y z
N MET A 1 -3.78 15.56 -20.72
CA MET A 1 -2.55 16.32 -21.06
C MET A 1 -2.93 17.78 -20.89
N GLU A 2 -2.33 18.48 -19.95
CA GLU A 2 -2.73 19.85 -19.58
C GLU A 2 -1.81 20.87 -20.27
N TYR A 3 -2.39 21.97 -20.76
CA TYR A 3 -1.64 23.05 -21.39
C TYR A 3 -1.63 24.28 -20.49
N LEU A 4 -0.45 24.87 -20.31
CA LEU A 4 -0.26 26.12 -19.58
C LEU A 4 0.18 27.21 -20.58
N VAL A 5 -0.56 28.31 -20.62
CA VAL A 5 -0.22 29.48 -21.43
C VAL A 5 0.20 30.61 -20.49
N THR A 6 1.47 31.01 -20.56
CA THR A 6 2.01 32.12 -19.78
C THR A 6 2.08 33.38 -20.64
N THR A 7 1.42 34.45 -20.18
CA THR A 7 1.49 35.79 -20.76
C THR A 7 2.07 36.77 -19.73
N PRO A 8 2.41 38.02 -20.12
CA PRO A 8 2.80 39.05 -19.15
C PRO A 8 1.73 39.36 -18.08
N GLN A 9 0.47 38.99 -18.34
CA GLN A 9 -0.67 39.27 -17.47
C GLN A 9 -0.99 38.12 -16.52
N GLY A 10 -0.43 36.93 -16.73
CA GLY A 10 -0.66 35.77 -15.88
C GLY A 10 -0.37 34.43 -16.57
N THR A 11 -0.55 33.34 -15.83
CA THR A 11 -0.52 31.98 -16.40
C THR A 11 -1.92 31.40 -16.35
N TYR A 12 -2.38 30.87 -17.48
CA TYR A 12 -3.71 30.32 -17.68
C TYR A 12 -3.61 28.81 -17.88
N ARG A 13 -4.49 28.07 -17.20
CA ARG A 13 -4.63 26.61 -17.35
C ARG A 13 -5.73 26.32 -18.37
N ILE A 14 -5.43 25.46 -19.33
CA ILE A 14 -6.40 24.95 -20.29
C ILE A 14 -6.62 23.47 -19.97
N ASP A 15 -7.80 23.15 -19.45
CA ASP A 15 -8.25 21.78 -19.20
C ASP A 15 -8.68 21.14 -20.53
N GLN A 16 -8.31 19.87 -20.73
CA GLN A 16 -8.49 19.15 -22.00
C GLN A 16 -9.97 18.90 -22.36
N ASP A 17 -10.87 19.00 -21.37
CA ASP A 17 -12.29 18.65 -21.47
C ASP A 17 -13.21 19.85 -21.72
N ALA A 18 -12.66 21.03 -22.04
CA ALA A 18 -13.46 22.18 -22.46
C ALA A 18 -13.80 22.09 -23.95
N ASP A 19 -15.03 22.45 -24.32
CA ASP A 19 -15.44 22.56 -25.72
C ASP A 19 -14.50 23.55 -26.47
N ASP A 20 -14.13 23.23 -27.71
CA ASP A 20 -13.20 23.97 -28.60
C ASP A 20 -11.68 23.91 -28.30
N VAL A 21 -11.22 23.05 -27.38
CA VAL A 21 -9.78 22.88 -27.08
C VAL A 21 -8.96 22.32 -28.26
N GLY A 22 -9.58 21.54 -29.15
CA GLY A 22 -8.91 20.99 -30.34
C GLY A 22 -8.36 22.05 -31.28
N ASP A 23 -9.13 23.11 -31.53
CA ASP A 23 -8.73 24.22 -32.41
C ASP A 23 -7.68 25.11 -31.75
N LEU A 24 -7.77 25.30 -30.43
CA LEU A 24 -6.76 26.03 -29.66
C LEU A 24 -5.41 25.30 -29.63
N ILE A 25 -5.42 23.97 -29.47
CA ILE A 25 -4.21 23.14 -29.56
C ILE A 25 -3.61 23.23 -30.97
N ALA A 26 -4.44 23.12 -32.02
CA ALA A 26 -3.97 23.24 -33.40
C ALA A 26 -3.38 24.63 -33.69
N LEU A 27 -3.96 25.69 -33.12
CA LEU A 27 -3.45 27.06 -33.21
C LEU A 27 -2.12 27.23 -32.47
N LEU A 28 -2.00 26.71 -31.24
CA LEU A 28 -0.77 26.77 -30.44
C LEU A 28 0.37 25.99 -31.09
N ASP A 29 0.07 24.82 -31.65
CA ASP A 29 1.03 23.98 -32.37
C ASP A 29 1.45 24.65 -33.70
N HIS A 30 0.52 25.32 -34.39
CA HIS A 30 0.82 26.16 -35.55
C HIS A 30 1.75 27.33 -35.18
N TYR A 31 1.53 28.03 -34.08
CA TYR A 31 2.42 29.11 -33.63
C TYR A 31 3.79 28.59 -33.17
N ALA A 32 3.86 27.41 -32.56
CA ALA A 32 5.12 26.77 -32.18
C ALA A 32 5.95 26.31 -33.40
N THR A 33 5.29 25.97 -34.51
CA THR A 33 5.93 25.47 -35.74
C THR A 33 6.18 26.55 -36.80
N THR A 34 5.39 27.63 -36.83
CA THR A 34 5.51 28.72 -37.83
C THR A 34 6.07 30.03 -37.26
N GLY A 35 5.96 30.24 -35.94
CA GLY A 35 6.54 31.39 -35.26
C GLY A 35 8.03 31.18 -35.00
N SER A 36 8.79 32.27 -35.04
CA SER A 36 10.22 32.34 -34.72
C SER A 36 10.52 32.05 -33.23
N VAL A 37 10.02 30.94 -32.69
CA VAL A 37 10.20 30.52 -31.29
C VAL A 37 11.25 29.43 -31.27
N SER A 38 12.39 29.76 -30.66
CA SER A 38 13.58 28.93 -30.58
C SER A 38 13.37 27.70 -29.67
N GLY A 39 12.76 26.64 -30.18
CA GLY A 39 12.70 25.32 -29.54
C GLY A 39 12.11 25.29 -28.11
N PRO A 40 12.15 24.14 -27.42
CA PRO A 40 11.73 24.05 -26.03
C PRO A 40 12.72 24.82 -25.14
N ALA A 41 12.39 26.06 -24.80
CA ALA A 41 13.14 26.83 -23.80
C ALA A 41 12.72 26.37 -22.38
N PRO A 42 13.67 26.14 -21.45
CA PRO A 42 13.33 25.77 -20.09
C PRO A 42 12.61 26.92 -19.39
N LEU A 43 11.42 26.63 -18.82
CA LEU A 43 10.73 27.54 -17.91
C LEU A 43 11.56 27.68 -16.63
N ARG A 44 12.17 28.86 -16.43
CA ARG A 44 13.02 29.13 -15.29
C ARG A 44 12.22 29.73 -14.14
N ALA A 45 12.22 29.03 -13.00
CA ALA A 45 11.66 29.50 -11.75
C ALA A 45 12.77 29.98 -10.79
N LEU A 46 12.51 31.07 -10.09
CA LEU A 46 13.41 31.72 -9.14
C LEU A 46 12.95 31.47 -7.70
N SER A 47 13.85 31.03 -6.84
CA SER A 47 13.60 30.95 -5.40
C SER A 47 13.57 32.33 -4.75
N ARG A 48 13.03 32.44 -3.53
CA ARG A 48 13.03 33.70 -2.77
C ARG A 48 14.43 34.31 -2.64
N GLN A 49 15.45 33.50 -2.39
CA GLN A 49 16.83 33.98 -2.27
C GLN A 49 17.37 34.55 -3.60
N GLN A 50 17.02 33.91 -4.73
CA GLN A 50 17.43 34.36 -6.06
C GLN A 50 16.71 35.66 -6.46
N VAL A 51 15.43 35.80 -6.14
CA VAL A 51 14.66 37.04 -6.31
C VAL A 51 15.29 38.17 -5.49
N LEU A 52 15.62 37.94 -4.21
CA LEU A 52 16.26 38.93 -3.35
C LEU A 52 17.64 39.37 -3.88
N ALA A 53 18.43 38.40 -4.38
CA ALA A 53 19.72 38.69 -5.01
C ALA A 53 19.57 39.51 -6.30
N GLN A 54 18.59 39.19 -7.16
CA GLN A 54 18.31 39.92 -8.40
C GLN A 54 17.80 41.34 -8.14
N LEU A 55 17.03 41.54 -7.06
CA LEU A 55 16.55 42.85 -6.64
C LEU A 55 17.59 43.67 -5.86
N GLY A 56 18.69 43.05 -5.43
CA GLY A 56 19.70 43.67 -4.57
C GLY A 56 19.18 44.07 -3.18
N ARG A 57 18.29 43.25 -2.58
CA ARG A 57 17.60 43.57 -1.32
C ARG A 57 17.68 42.42 -0.30
N ALA A 58 17.58 42.76 0.99
CA ALA A 58 17.53 41.79 2.09
C ALA A 58 16.13 41.21 2.34
N THR A 59 15.07 41.92 1.94
CA THR A 59 13.67 41.53 2.11
C THR A 59 12.84 41.85 0.86
N LEU A 60 11.69 41.18 0.70
CA LEU A 60 10.78 41.43 -0.42
C LEU A 60 10.12 42.81 -0.26
N PRO A 61 9.88 43.57 -1.35
CA PRO A 61 9.25 44.89 -1.27
C PRO A 61 7.81 44.84 -0.74
N GLU A 62 7.48 45.69 0.24
CA GLU A 62 6.13 45.85 0.81
C GLU A 62 5.45 47.15 0.36
N ASP A 63 5.67 47.55 -0.89
CA ASP A 63 5.13 48.81 -1.41
C ASP A 63 3.61 48.74 -1.60
N LYS A 64 2.89 49.74 -1.07
CA LYS A 64 1.42 49.81 -1.12
C LYS A 64 0.88 50.22 -2.49
N GLU A 65 1.66 50.92 -3.31
CA GLU A 65 1.21 51.40 -4.62
C GLU A 65 1.43 50.37 -5.74
N THR A 66 2.41 49.46 -5.58
CA THR A 66 2.66 48.36 -6.53
C THR A 66 3.11 47.13 -5.73
N PRO A 67 2.17 46.34 -5.20
CA PRO A 67 2.50 45.21 -4.34
C PRO A 67 3.40 44.22 -5.08
N PHE A 68 4.39 43.69 -4.38
CA PHE A 68 5.25 42.65 -4.93
C PHE A 68 4.40 41.41 -5.22
N PRO A 69 4.51 40.79 -6.40
CA PRO A 69 3.58 39.77 -6.82
C PRO A 69 3.73 38.51 -5.97
N ALA A 70 2.63 37.78 -5.77
CA ALA A 70 2.67 36.49 -5.08
C ALA A 70 3.45 35.45 -5.93
N PRO A 71 4.09 34.44 -5.32
CA PRO A 71 4.76 33.37 -6.06
C PRO A 71 3.80 32.70 -7.06
N ALA A 72 4.18 32.61 -8.34
CA ALA A 72 3.35 31.99 -9.39
C ALA A 72 3.61 30.49 -9.59
N VAL A 73 4.68 29.96 -9.00
CA VAL A 73 5.07 28.55 -9.15
C VAL A 73 5.42 27.91 -7.83
N VAL A 74 5.04 26.65 -7.68
CA VAL A 74 5.48 25.78 -6.59
C VAL A 74 6.52 24.82 -7.16
N ILE A 75 7.71 24.83 -6.58
CA ILE A 75 8.79 23.90 -6.94
C ILE A 75 8.79 22.80 -5.89
N GLY A 76 8.44 21.58 -6.33
CA GLY A 76 8.12 20.45 -5.46
C GLY A 76 6.62 20.19 -5.42
N ASP A 77 6.22 19.11 -4.77
CA ASP A 77 4.82 18.69 -4.66
C ASP A 77 4.24 19.25 -3.35
N GLU A 78 3.30 20.19 -3.45
CA GLU A 78 2.63 20.85 -2.30
C GLU A 78 1.88 19.84 -1.42
N ASP A 79 1.45 18.72 -1.99
CA ASP A 79 0.70 17.65 -1.30
C ASP A 79 1.61 16.58 -0.66
N SER A 80 2.92 16.61 -0.95
CA SER A 80 3.88 15.58 -0.54
C SER A 80 4.46 15.73 0.87
N GLY A 81 4.09 16.76 1.63
CA GLY A 81 4.57 16.98 3.00
C GLY A 81 6.08 17.20 3.14
N GLY A 82 6.81 17.36 2.03
CA GLY A 82 8.17 17.88 2.01
C GLY A 82 8.19 19.40 2.00
N ALA A 83 9.36 20.01 2.20
CA ALA A 83 9.56 21.44 2.04
C ALA A 83 9.39 21.84 0.56
N PHE A 84 8.16 22.16 0.14
CA PHE A 84 7.93 22.80 -1.14
C PHE A 84 8.44 24.24 -1.08
N THR A 85 9.03 24.71 -2.17
CA THR A 85 9.50 26.09 -2.26
C THR A 85 8.62 26.86 -3.22
N ARG A 86 7.97 27.91 -2.73
CA ARG A 86 7.24 28.85 -3.58
C ARG A 86 8.24 29.77 -4.29
N GLY A 87 8.09 29.92 -5.60
CA GLY A 87 8.98 30.68 -6.47
C GLY A 87 8.25 31.58 -7.47
N TRP A 88 9.03 32.40 -8.16
CA TRP A 88 8.54 33.35 -9.16
C TRP A 88 9.08 33.00 -10.53
N LEU A 89 8.32 33.27 -11.59
CA LEU A 89 8.85 33.21 -12.95
C LEU A 89 9.71 34.44 -13.22
N ASP A 90 10.76 34.30 -14.03
CA ASP A 90 11.62 35.42 -14.41
C ASP A 90 10.85 36.54 -15.14
N SER A 91 9.86 36.16 -15.96
CA SER A 91 8.94 37.08 -16.63
C SER A 91 8.07 37.88 -15.65
N GLN A 92 7.69 37.26 -14.53
CA GLN A 92 6.87 37.90 -13.50
C GLN A 92 7.66 38.97 -12.73
N ILE A 93 8.94 38.70 -12.44
CA ILE A 93 9.84 39.67 -11.80
C ILE A 93 10.15 40.81 -12.77
N THR A 94 10.43 40.49 -14.03
CA THR A 94 10.70 41.47 -15.08
C THR A 94 9.48 42.37 -15.30
N ALA A 95 8.27 41.81 -15.42
CA ALA A 95 7.04 42.59 -15.57
C ALA A 95 6.77 43.51 -14.38
N TRP A 96 7.06 43.07 -13.15
CA TRP A 96 6.95 43.93 -11.96
C TRP A 96 8.00 45.05 -11.95
N GLN A 97 9.24 44.77 -12.37
CA GLN A 97 10.29 45.78 -12.51
C GLN A 97 9.95 46.79 -13.61
N ASP A 98 9.45 46.31 -14.74
CA ASP A 98 9.01 47.12 -15.87
C ASP A 98 7.78 47.96 -15.48
N GLN A 99 6.83 47.41 -14.71
CA GLN A 99 5.73 48.17 -14.16
C GLN A 99 6.22 49.23 -13.17
N LYS A 100 7.17 48.92 -12.29
CA LYS A 100 7.81 49.91 -11.40
C LYS A 100 8.51 51.02 -12.19
N MET A 101 9.19 50.67 -13.28
CA MET A 101 9.83 51.63 -14.18
C MET A 101 8.80 52.44 -14.96
N ALA A 102 7.73 51.80 -15.43
CA ALA A 102 6.61 52.41 -16.13
C ALA A 102 5.81 53.31 -15.20
N THR A 103 5.54 52.98 -13.93
CA THR A 103 4.91 53.86 -12.93
C THR A 103 5.83 55.03 -12.58
N LYS A 104 7.15 54.87 -12.69
CA LYS A 104 8.12 55.98 -12.62
C LYS A 104 8.09 56.88 -13.87
N ILE A 105 7.62 56.37 -15.00
CA ILE A 105 7.58 57.04 -16.31
C ILE A 105 6.16 57.57 -16.66
N LEU A 106 5.10 57.00 -16.07
CA LEU A 106 3.67 57.24 -16.35
C LEU A 106 2.99 58.08 -15.27
N GLY A 107 3.72 59.01 -14.64
CA GLY A 107 3.13 60.22 -14.05
C GLY A 107 2.47 61.15 -15.09
N THR A 108 2.07 60.63 -16.25
CA THR A 108 1.47 61.33 -17.38
C THR A 108 0.59 60.35 -18.17
N ASP A 109 -0.72 60.51 -17.94
CA ASP A 109 -1.88 60.42 -18.85
C ASP A 109 -2.18 59.22 -19.77
N ALA A 110 -3.46 58.79 -19.62
CA ALA A 110 -4.48 58.51 -20.65
C ALA A 110 -4.79 57.06 -21.11
N GLN A 111 -6.03 56.66 -20.74
CA GLN A 111 -7.15 56.12 -21.56
C GLN A 111 -7.05 54.76 -22.29
N GLY A 112 -8.11 53.93 -22.09
CA GLY A 112 -8.41 52.68 -22.83
C GLY A 112 -8.89 52.93 -24.28
N PRO A 113 -9.82 52.16 -24.90
CA PRO A 113 -10.60 50.99 -24.43
C PRO A 113 -10.91 49.90 -25.53
N GLU A 114 -11.91 49.03 -25.26
CA GLU A 114 -12.95 48.47 -26.19
C GLU A 114 -12.63 47.25 -27.12
N THR A 115 -13.25 46.07 -26.93
CA THR A 115 -14.58 45.50 -27.36
C THR A 115 -14.62 44.87 -28.76
N ALA A 116 -15.28 43.70 -28.89
CA ALA A 116 -16.47 43.47 -29.76
C ALA A 116 -16.82 41.98 -29.97
N ASP A 117 -18.13 41.72 -29.81
CA ASP A 117 -18.95 40.55 -30.15
C ASP A 117 -18.89 40.09 -31.62
N SER A 118 -19.31 38.84 -31.90
CA SER A 118 -20.50 38.56 -32.73
C SER A 118 -20.87 37.07 -32.81
N GLN A 119 -22.16 36.80 -32.62
CA GLN A 119 -22.91 35.55 -32.86
C GLN A 119 -23.15 35.28 -34.36
N VAL A 120 -23.70 34.10 -34.72
CA VAL A 120 -25.07 33.91 -35.31
C VAL A 120 -25.28 32.51 -36.01
N THR A 121 -26.40 31.85 -35.62
CA THR A 121 -27.33 30.86 -36.29
C THR A 121 -26.92 29.40 -36.61
N ASP A 122 -27.64 28.36 -36.11
CA ASP A 122 -28.94 27.72 -36.53
C ASP A 122 -28.82 26.89 -37.84
N GLN A 123 -29.30 25.65 -38.07
CA GLN A 123 -30.15 24.64 -37.39
C GLN A 123 -30.20 23.35 -38.31
N PRO A 124 -31.12 22.35 -38.18
CA PRO A 124 -30.93 20.99 -37.62
C PRO A 124 -31.10 19.80 -38.61
N ALA A 125 -30.94 18.54 -38.14
CA ALA A 125 -31.63 17.36 -38.73
C ALA A 125 -31.67 16.10 -37.82
N ALA A 126 -32.90 15.78 -37.37
CA ALA A 126 -33.61 14.49 -37.34
C ALA A 126 -33.07 13.20 -36.66
N GLU A 127 -33.97 12.64 -35.84
CA GLU A 127 -33.98 11.38 -35.07
C GLU A 127 -34.24 10.09 -35.88
N SER A 128 -34.12 8.96 -35.14
CA SER A 128 -34.59 7.56 -35.32
C SER A 128 -33.50 6.57 -35.76
N ASP A 129 -33.30 5.40 -35.13
CA ASP A 129 -34.30 4.49 -34.56
C ASP A 129 -33.72 3.58 -33.44
N GLN A 130 -34.57 3.17 -32.50
CA GLN A 130 -34.29 2.26 -31.39
C GLN A 130 -34.41 0.79 -31.83
N ASN A 131 -33.59 -0.12 -31.28
CA ASN A 131 -34.03 -1.52 -31.12
C ASN A 131 -33.38 -2.19 -29.91
N GLN A 132 -34.18 -2.33 -28.85
CA GLN A 132 -33.92 -3.14 -27.66
C GLN A 132 -34.27 -4.60 -27.94
N ALA A 133 -33.43 -5.54 -27.48
CA ALA A 133 -33.79 -6.95 -27.36
C ALA A 133 -33.69 -7.38 -25.89
N GLN A 134 -34.84 -7.76 -25.34
CA GLN A 134 -35.02 -8.33 -23.99
C GLN A 134 -34.72 -9.84 -23.99
N PRO A 135 -34.32 -10.43 -22.84
CA PRO A 135 -33.78 -11.79 -22.74
C PRO A 135 -34.86 -12.86 -22.61
N ALA A 136 -34.56 -14.06 -23.10
CA ALA A 136 -35.42 -15.24 -23.04
C ALA A 136 -35.21 -16.04 -21.73
N THR A 137 -36.33 -16.44 -21.14
CA THR A 137 -36.51 -17.28 -19.94
C THR A 137 -36.03 -18.73 -20.19
N PRO A 138 -35.40 -19.42 -19.21
CA PRO A 138 -35.03 -20.83 -19.38
C PRO A 138 -36.15 -21.80 -18.99
N THR A 139 -36.37 -22.78 -19.86
CA THR A 139 -37.29 -23.91 -19.71
C THR A 139 -36.77 -24.90 -18.65
N ALA A 140 -37.64 -25.31 -17.72
CA ALA A 140 -37.35 -26.28 -16.67
C ALA A 140 -37.12 -27.69 -17.24
N VAL A 141 -35.99 -28.31 -16.87
CA VAL A 141 -35.67 -29.72 -17.14
C VAL A 141 -35.94 -30.52 -15.86
N THR A 142 -36.76 -31.56 -15.95
CA THR A 142 -37.01 -32.52 -14.88
C THR A 142 -35.78 -33.40 -14.66
N THR A 143 -35.11 -33.25 -13.50
CA THR A 143 -33.96 -34.05 -13.06
C THR A 143 -34.37 -35.06 -11.97
N GLY A 144 -33.87 -36.30 -12.09
CA GLY A 144 -34.12 -37.40 -11.15
C GLY A 144 -33.36 -37.25 -9.82
N GLU A 145 -33.60 -38.14 -8.85
CA GLU A 145 -32.98 -38.08 -7.50
C GLU A 145 -31.44 -38.07 -7.49
N ALA A 146 -30.78 -38.62 -8.52
CA ALA A 146 -29.31 -38.61 -8.65
C ALA A 146 -28.71 -37.24 -9.05
N ASP A 147 -29.55 -36.29 -9.45
CA ASP A 147 -29.18 -34.95 -9.92
C ASP A 147 -29.39 -33.87 -8.86
N ARG A 148 -29.52 -34.24 -7.59
CA ARG A 148 -29.71 -33.31 -6.48
C ARG A 148 -28.54 -33.39 -5.49
N ASP A 149 -28.34 -32.33 -4.73
CA ASP A 149 -27.47 -32.33 -3.55
C ASP A 149 -28.18 -32.93 -2.33
N ASP A 150 -27.47 -33.02 -1.20
CA ASP A 150 -27.98 -33.61 0.05
C ASP A 150 -29.12 -32.79 0.66
N GLN A 151 -29.33 -31.55 0.21
CA GLN A 151 -30.45 -30.66 0.57
C GLN A 151 -31.60 -30.70 -0.45
N GLY A 152 -31.51 -31.52 -1.50
CA GLY A 152 -32.52 -31.67 -2.54
C GLY A 152 -32.54 -30.59 -3.62
N LYS A 153 -31.54 -29.70 -3.68
CA LYS A 153 -31.38 -28.71 -4.76
C LYS A 153 -30.76 -29.37 -6.01
N PRO A 154 -31.14 -28.98 -7.23
CA PRO A 154 -30.60 -29.58 -8.44
C PRO A 154 -29.12 -29.23 -8.66
N ASN A 155 -28.35 -30.16 -9.20
CA ASN A 155 -26.98 -29.95 -9.65
C ASN A 155 -26.90 -28.80 -10.66
N PHE A 156 -25.76 -28.11 -10.71
CA PHE A 156 -25.54 -27.06 -11.69
C PHE A 156 -25.48 -27.64 -13.11
N PRO A 157 -26.25 -27.11 -14.07
CA PRO A 157 -26.19 -27.59 -15.44
C PRO A 157 -24.81 -27.29 -16.06
N LYS A 158 -24.18 -28.30 -16.65
CA LYS A 158 -22.87 -28.13 -17.30
C LYS A 158 -22.91 -27.08 -18.40
N GLY A 159 -21.88 -26.24 -18.48
CA GLY A 159 -21.77 -25.20 -19.52
C GLY A 159 -22.75 -24.03 -19.31
N THR A 160 -23.21 -23.83 -18.08
CA THR A 160 -23.98 -22.65 -17.70
C THR A 160 -23.16 -21.77 -16.77
N ARG A 161 -23.62 -20.53 -16.58
CA ARG A 161 -23.00 -19.57 -15.69
C ARG A 161 -23.90 -19.35 -14.47
N GLN A 162 -23.36 -19.56 -13.28
CA GLN A 162 -24.13 -19.49 -12.02
C GLN A 162 -24.06 -18.11 -11.34
N TRP A 163 -22.97 -17.37 -11.56
CA TRP A 163 -22.78 -16.00 -11.05
C TRP A 163 -21.85 -15.21 -11.97
N GLU A 164 -21.75 -13.90 -11.72
CA GLU A 164 -20.89 -12.98 -12.46
C GLU A 164 -19.65 -12.62 -11.64
N ALA A 165 -18.46 -12.93 -12.17
CA ALA A 165 -17.18 -12.49 -11.65
C ALA A 165 -16.13 -12.43 -12.78
N PRO A 166 -15.03 -11.68 -12.61
CA PRO A 166 -13.96 -11.61 -13.61
C PRO A 166 -13.27 -12.96 -13.86
N GLY A 167 -12.98 -13.28 -15.13
CA GLY A 167 -12.32 -14.54 -15.51
C GLY A 167 -10.81 -14.63 -15.25
N ALA A 168 -10.23 -13.67 -14.51
CA ALA A 168 -8.79 -13.57 -14.31
C ALA A 168 -8.16 -14.81 -13.63
N ALA A 169 -8.95 -15.64 -12.95
CA ALA A 169 -8.52 -16.84 -12.23
C ALA A 169 -8.87 -18.16 -12.92
N ASP A 170 -9.72 -18.15 -13.95
CA ASP A 170 -10.39 -19.35 -14.49
C ASP A 170 -9.44 -20.42 -15.04
N GLU A 171 -8.27 -20.01 -15.54
CA GLU A 171 -7.29 -20.95 -16.09
C GLU A 171 -6.53 -21.74 -15.01
N ARG A 172 -6.60 -21.34 -13.73
CA ARG A 172 -5.78 -21.93 -12.66
C ARG A 172 -6.52 -22.22 -11.37
N VAL A 173 -7.72 -21.70 -11.16
CA VAL A 173 -8.52 -21.97 -9.96
C VAL A 173 -9.85 -22.57 -10.37
N VAL A 174 -10.30 -23.57 -9.62
CA VAL A 174 -11.68 -24.07 -9.66
C VAL A 174 -12.23 -24.15 -8.24
N ILE A 175 -13.56 -24.05 -8.13
CA ILE A 175 -14.30 -24.21 -6.88
C ILE A 175 -15.13 -25.49 -7.01
N VAL A 176 -14.97 -26.39 -6.05
CA VAL A 176 -15.67 -27.65 -5.92
C VAL A 176 -16.80 -27.43 -4.93
N THR A 177 -18.04 -27.43 -5.43
CA THR A 177 -19.25 -27.29 -4.62
C THR A 177 -20.00 -28.61 -4.54
N SER A 178 -20.99 -28.69 -3.64
CA SER A 178 -21.89 -29.83 -3.56
C SER A 178 -22.71 -30.01 -4.84
N ARG A 179 -22.88 -28.98 -5.67
CA ARG A 179 -23.73 -28.98 -6.88
C ARG A 179 -22.96 -29.02 -8.21
N GLY A 180 -21.66 -28.74 -8.21
CA GLY A 180 -20.83 -28.73 -9.43
C GLY A 180 -19.41 -28.24 -9.21
N ILE A 181 -18.54 -28.44 -10.21
CA ILE A 181 -17.21 -27.83 -10.23
C ILE A 181 -17.25 -26.63 -11.17
N THR A 182 -16.91 -25.46 -10.65
CA THR A 182 -17.00 -24.18 -11.38
C THR A 182 -15.66 -23.45 -11.45
N THR A 183 -15.54 -22.55 -12.41
CA THR A 183 -14.50 -21.52 -12.40
C THR A 183 -14.92 -20.36 -11.47
N PRO A 184 -13.99 -19.51 -11.01
CA PRO A 184 -14.32 -18.30 -10.26
C PRO A 184 -15.28 -17.36 -11.01
N SER A 185 -15.22 -17.27 -12.34
CA SER A 185 -16.20 -16.50 -13.13
C SER A 185 -17.62 -17.08 -13.17
N GLY A 186 -17.86 -18.22 -12.52
CA GLY A 186 -19.17 -18.88 -12.39
C GLY A 186 -19.47 -19.92 -13.48
N TRP A 187 -18.51 -20.25 -14.34
CA TRP A 187 -18.72 -21.23 -15.41
C TRP A 187 -18.66 -22.66 -14.89
N VAL A 188 -19.71 -23.44 -15.16
CA VAL A 188 -19.82 -24.84 -14.70
C VAL A 188 -19.05 -25.77 -15.64
N LEU A 189 -17.96 -26.34 -15.15
CA LEU A 189 -17.10 -27.25 -15.90
C LEU A 189 -17.69 -28.66 -15.98
N THR A 190 -18.22 -29.15 -14.86
CA THR A 190 -18.82 -30.48 -14.72
C THR A 190 -19.73 -30.53 -13.48
N GLY A 191 -20.50 -31.60 -13.36
CA GLY A 191 -21.27 -31.90 -12.14
C GLY A 191 -20.40 -32.10 -10.90
N PRO A 192 -21.00 -32.36 -9.74
CA PRO A 192 -20.29 -32.45 -8.47
C PRO A 192 -19.26 -33.57 -8.47
N LEU A 193 -18.22 -33.42 -7.65
CA LEU A 193 -17.15 -34.42 -7.56
C LEU A 193 -17.75 -35.73 -6.99
N PRO A 194 -17.67 -36.88 -7.70
CA PRO A 194 -18.33 -38.10 -7.23
C PRO A 194 -17.68 -38.71 -5.99
N ALA A 195 -16.35 -38.64 -5.92
CA ALA A 195 -15.56 -39.17 -4.82
C ALA A 195 -14.13 -38.59 -4.87
N PRO A 196 -13.35 -38.66 -3.76
CA PRO A 196 -12.01 -38.07 -3.71
C PRO A 196 -11.04 -38.64 -4.76
N GLN A 197 -11.15 -39.94 -5.08
CA GLN A 197 -10.33 -40.61 -6.10
C GLN A 197 -10.52 -40.06 -7.53
N ASN A 198 -11.52 -39.20 -7.77
CA ASN A 198 -11.75 -38.58 -9.08
C ASN A 198 -10.95 -37.29 -9.29
N VAL A 199 -10.31 -36.73 -8.25
CA VAL A 199 -9.48 -35.51 -8.37
C VAL A 199 -8.34 -35.66 -9.39
N PRO A 200 -7.52 -36.73 -9.41
CA PRO A 200 -6.46 -36.90 -10.40
C PRO A 200 -7.01 -36.83 -11.84
N ARG A 201 -8.12 -37.53 -12.09
CA ARG A 201 -8.76 -37.53 -13.41
C ARG A 201 -9.23 -36.14 -13.82
N PHE A 202 -9.82 -35.37 -12.90
CA PHE A 202 -10.20 -33.99 -13.14
C PHE A 202 -8.99 -33.13 -13.48
N VAL A 203 -7.90 -33.22 -12.69
CA VAL A 203 -6.66 -32.48 -12.88
C VAL A 203 -6.01 -32.79 -14.25
N ALA A 204 -5.99 -34.07 -14.65
CA ALA A 204 -5.49 -34.49 -15.97
C ALA A 204 -6.29 -33.85 -17.11
N TRP A 205 -7.63 -33.84 -16.96
CA TRP A 205 -8.56 -33.37 -17.98
C TRP A 205 -8.59 -31.84 -18.11
N HIS A 206 -8.65 -31.10 -17.00
CA HIS A 206 -8.82 -29.65 -17.00
C HIS A 206 -7.50 -28.93 -17.30
N TRP A 207 -6.44 -29.25 -16.55
CA TRP A 207 -5.12 -28.63 -16.71
C TRP A 207 -4.19 -29.46 -17.60
N ARG A 208 -4.65 -29.80 -18.80
CA ARG A 208 -3.84 -30.54 -19.80
C ARG A 208 -2.50 -29.87 -20.07
N LYS A 209 -2.52 -28.54 -20.19
CA LYS A 209 -1.32 -27.68 -20.24
C LYS A 209 -1.04 -27.18 -18.82
N LYS A 210 0.22 -27.18 -18.42
CA LYS A 210 0.65 -26.67 -17.11
C LYS A 210 0.32 -25.17 -17.03
N PRO A 211 -0.49 -24.71 -16.06
CA PRO A 211 -0.75 -23.29 -15.88
C PRO A 211 0.53 -22.52 -15.48
N SER A 212 0.49 -21.19 -15.65
CA SER A 212 1.62 -20.30 -15.32
C SER A 212 1.91 -20.24 -13.80
N ALA A 213 0.92 -20.60 -12.98
CA ALA A 213 1.02 -20.73 -11.52
C ALA A 213 0.56 -22.12 -11.07
N LEU A 214 0.79 -22.44 -9.79
CA LEU A 214 0.28 -23.68 -9.20
C LEU A 214 -1.27 -23.65 -9.22
N PRO A 215 -1.94 -24.61 -9.87
CA PRO A 215 -3.40 -24.63 -9.91
C PRO A 215 -4.00 -24.96 -8.54
N GLN A 216 -5.22 -24.48 -8.29
CA GLN A 216 -5.92 -24.61 -7.01
C GLN A 216 -7.33 -25.17 -7.18
N MET A 217 -7.73 -26.09 -6.30
CA MET A 217 -9.09 -26.61 -6.18
C MET A 217 -9.61 -26.25 -4.78
N TRP A 218 -10.64 -25.41 -4.71
CA TRP A 218 -11.23 -24.93 -3.46
C TRP A 218 -12.49 -25.73 -3.12
N PHE A 219 -12.51 -26.42 -1.99
CA PHE A 219 -13.61 -27.28 -1.55
C PHE A 219 -14.42 -26.56 -0.46
N THR A 220 -15.73 -26.47 -0.68
CA THR A 220 -16.72 -26.01 0.33
C THR A 220 -16.98 -27.10 1.37
N ALA A 221 -17.68 -26.74 2.46
CA ALA A 221 -18.06 -27.71 3.50
C ALA A 221 -18.95 -28.82 2.92
N GLU A 222 -19.98 -28.45 2.18
CA GLU A 222 -20.97 -29.37 1.60
C GLU A 222 -20.34 -30.23 0.50
N ALA A 223 -19.35 -29.72 -0.24
CA ALA A 223 -18.58 -30.55 -1.16
C ALA A 223 -17.73 -31.61 -0.43
N MET A 224 -17.16 -31.25 0.73
CA MET A 224 -16.39 -32.17 1.57
C MET A 224 -17.28 -33.27 2.16
N GLU A 225 -18.43 -32.90 2.72
CA GLU A 225 -19.42 -33.84 3.27
C GLU A 225 -19.88 -34.83 2.21
N ARG A 226 -20.23 -34.33 1.01
CA ARG A 226 -20.69 -35.16 -0.12
C ARG A 226 -19.68 -36.23 -0.54
N ILE A 227 -18.37 -35.96 -0.40
CA ILE A 227 -17.30 -36.91 -0.75
C ILE A 227 -16.71 -37.63 0.47
N GLY A 228 -17.34 -37.49 1.64
CA GLY A 228 -16.99 -38.21 2.87
C GLY A 228 -15.74 -37.69 3.59
N ILE A 229 -15.39 -36.41 3.43
CA ILE A 229 -14.29 -35.76 4.15
C ILE A 229 -14.87 -35.10 5.41
N PRO A 230 -14.29 -35.34 6.61
CA PRO A 230 -14.76 -34.70 7.83
C PRO A 230 -14.58 -33.18 7.77
N VAL A 231 -15.63 -32.43 8.08
CA VAL A 231 -15.58 -30.96 8.20
C VAL A 231 -15.16 -30.55 9.61
N GLU A 232 -15.76 -31.17 10.62
CA GLU A 232 -15.46 -30.97 12.05
C GLU A 232 -14.33 -31.89 12.54
N ASP A 233 -13.74 -31.57 13.70
CA ASP A 233 -12.74 -32.39 14.40
C ASP A 233 -11.42 -32.66 13.65
N ALA A 234 -11.07 -31.81 12.68
CA ALA A 234 -9.80 -31.88 11.97
C ALA A 234 -8.63 -31.45 12.86
N ASP A 235 -7.75 -32.39 13.20
CA ASP A 235 -6.53 -32.11 13.95
C ASP A 235 -5.42 -31.56 13.02
N PRO A 236 -4.92 -30.32 13.24
CA PRO A 236 -3.82 -29.74 12.47
C PRO A 236 -2.58 -30.64 12.36
N GLY A 237 -2.34 -31.51 13.36
CA GLY A 237 -1.21 -32.44 13.37
C GLY A 237 -1.33 -33.61 12.41
N THR A 238 -2.56 -34.00 12.02
CA THR A 238 -2.80 -35.24 11.24
C THR A 238 -3.51 -34.99 9.90
N VAL A 239 -4.06 -33.79 9.67
CA VAL A 239 -4.78 -33.45 8.43
C VAL A 239 -3.98 -33.67 7.14
N ALA A 240 -2.65 -33.54 7.18
CA ALA A 240 -1.83 -33.80 6.00
C ALA A 240 -1.80 -35.29 5.61
N GLU A 241 -1.77 -36.18 6.60
CA GLU A 241 -1.83 -37.64 6.40
C GLU A 241 -3.23 -38.05 5.95
N LEU A 242 -4.27 -37.46 6.57
CA LEU A 242 -5.66 -37.65 6.16
C LEU A 242 -5.89 -37.28 4.68
N VAL A 243 -5.39 -36.11 4.25
CA VAL A 243 -5.48 -35.69 2.84
C VAL A 243 -4.68 -36.62 1.93
N ALA A 244 -3.50 -37.09 2.35
CA ALA A 244 -2.71 -38.03 1.57
C ALA A 244 -3.47 -39.35 1.34
N ASP A 245 -4.09 -39.89 2.39
CA ASP A 245 -4.82 -41.15 2.37
C ASP A 245 -6.12 -41.04 1.56
N ILE A 246 -6.94 -40.03 1.83
CA ILE A 246 -8.24 -39.82 1.16
C ILE A 246 -8.06 -39.64 -0.35
N PHE A 247 -7.09 -38.83 -0.77
CA PHE A 247 -6.88 -38.51 -2.18
C PHE A 247 -5.85 -39.40 -2.88
N GLY A 248 -5.27 -40.38 -2.17
CA GLY A 248 -4.22 -41.26 -2.69
C GLY A 248 -3.04 -40.47 -3.27
N CYS A 249 -2.58 -39.43 -2.57
CA CYS A 249 -1.61 -38.47 -3.08
C CYS A 249 -0.43 -38.28 -2.14
N LYS A 250 0.68 -37.74 -2.66
CA LYS A 250 1.76 -37.23 -1.82
C LYS A 250 1.49 -35.76 -1.48
N VAL A 251 1.30 -35.47 -0.21
CA VAL A 251 1.31 -34.09 0.31
C VAL A 251 2.75 -33.66 0.55
N SER A 252 3.19 -32.61 -0.15
CA SER A 252 4.56 -32.07 -0.05
C SER A 252 4.68 -30.84 0.85
N TRP A 253 3.54 -30.20 1.14
CA TRP A 253 3.43 -29.02 1.99
C TRP A 253 1.98 -28.82 2.40
N SER A 254 1.73 -28.39 3.63
CA SER A 254 0.40 -28.02 4.14
C SER A 254 0.47 -26.84 5.11
N GLN A 255 -0.55 -25.96 5.07
CA GLN A 255 -0.76 -24.87 6.04
C GLN A 255 -2.14 -24.25 5.85
N SER A 256 -2.89 -24.06 6.94
CA SER A 256 -4.20 -23.37 6.95
C SER A 256 -5.15 -23.78 5.83
N GLY A 257 -5.47 -25.07 5.79
CA GLY A 257 -6.39 -25.61 4.79
C GLY A 257 -5.80 -25.76 3.38
N PHE A 258 -4.60 -25.27 3.11
CA PHE A 258 -3.92 -25.47 1.82
C PHE A 258 -3.01 -26.70 1.87
N PHE A 259 -3.07 -27.55 0.84
CA PHE A 259 -2.28 -28.78 0.70
C PHE A 259 -1.70 -28.88 -0.71
N THR A 260 -0.37 -28.97 -0.85
CA THR A 260 0.28 -29.19 -2.16
C THR A 260 0.39 -30.68 -2.44
N CYS A 261 -0.51 -31.18 -3.26
CA CYS A 261 -0.68 -32.59 -3.58
C CYS A 261 -0.04 -32.95 -4.92
N ARG A 262 0.51 -34.16 -5.02
CA ARG A 262 1.09 -34.72 -6.24
C ARG A 262 0.79 -36.22 -6.35
N TRP A 263 0.46 -36.65 -7.56
CA TRP A 263 0.22 -38.05 -7.89
C TRP A 263 1.37 -38.62 -8.75
N GLY A 264 1.61 -39.92 -8.60
CA GLY A 264 2.62 -40.68 -9.29
C GLY A 264 2.19 -41.20 -10.67
N PRO A 265 3.12 -41.77 -11.45
CA PRO A 265 2.80 -42.43 -12.71
C PRO A 265 1.91 -43.66 -12.47
N GLY A 266 0.74 -43.72 -13.12
CA GLY A 266 -0.21 -44.83 -12.98
C GLY A 266 -1.39 -44.56 -12.04
N ASP A 267 -1.38 -43.45 -11.32
CA ASP A 267 -2.51 -42.97 -10.50
C ASP A 267 -3.64 -42.33 -11.35
N ASP A 268 -3.49 -42.39 -12.67
CA ASP A 268 -4.49 -41.98 -13.65
C ASP A 268 -5.64 -42.99 -13.61
N ALA A 269 -6.61 -42.80 -12.70
CA ALA A 269 -7.86 -43.55 -12.71
C ALA A 269 -8.51 -43.42 -14.09
N GLY A 270 -8.45 -44.51 -14.87
CA GLY A 270 -8.62 -44.53 -16.32
C GLY A 270 -9.69 -43.60 -16.88
N GLY A 271 -9.33 -42.84 -17.92
CA GLY A 271 -10.32 -42.09 -18.68
C GLY A 271 -9.82 -40.88 -19.46
N ALA A 272 -8.74 -41.01 -20.23
CA ALA A 272 -8.49 -40.31 -21.50
C ALA A 272 -7.12 -40.76 -22.02
N GLU A 273 -7.04 -41.30 -23.24
CA GLU A 273 -5.75 -41.56 -23.89
C GLU A 273 -4.91 -40.26 -23.92
N GLY A 274 -3.72 -40.30 -23.32
CA GLY A 274 -2.72 -39.22 -23.39
C GLY A 274 -2.77 -38.15 -22.30
N ALA A 275 -3.63 -38.22 -21.30
CA ALA A 275 -3.66 -37.27 -20.17
C ALA A 275 -3.11 -37.92 -18.88
N SER A 276 -1.90 -37.53 -18.47
CA SER A 276 -1.28 -38.01 -17.23
C SER A 276 -1.17 -36.91 -16.18
N VAL A 277 -1.47 -37.26 -14.93
CA VAL A 277 -1.23 -36.42 -13.74
C VAL A 277 0.20 -36.53 -13.24
N ALA A 278 0.99 -37.47 -13.78
CA ALA A 278 2.35 -37.72 -13.36
C ALA A 278 3.16 -36.42 -13.29
N ASN A 279 3.74 -36.17 -12.12
CA ASN A 279 4.56 -34.99 -11.83
C ASN A 279 3.85 -33.64 -11.82
N ARG A 280 2.52 -33.60 -11.78
CA ARG A 280 1.75 -32.37 -11.60
C ARG A 280 1.48 -32.14 -10.12
N SER A 281 1.77 -30.93 -9.67
CA SER A 281 1.37 -30.46 -8.34
C SER A 281 0.11 -29.60 -8.49
N VAL A 282 -0.85 -29.82 -7.60
CA VAL A 282 -2.07 -29.03 -7.45
C VAL A 282 -2.23 -28.68 -5.98
N GLN A 283 -2.78 -27.52 -5.70
CA GLN A 283 -3.14 -27.13 -4.35
C GLN A 283 -4.61 -27.51 -4.11
N LEU A 284 -4.85 -28.40 -3.15
CA LEU A 284 -6.20 -28.61 -2.63
C LEU A 284 -6.38 -27.62 -1.46
N VAL A 285 -7.49 -26.89 -1.46
CA VAL A 285 -7.79 -25.87 -0.46
C VAL A 285 -9.15 -26.19 0.13
N PHE A 286 -9.19 -26.48 1.43
CA PHE A 286 -10.42 -26.82 2.13
C PHE A 286 -10.88 -25.61 2.94
N VAL A 287 -11.99 -24.98 2.52
CA VAL A 287 -12.50 -23.74 3.14
C VAL A 287 -12.74 -23.90 4.65
N PRO A 288 -13.36 -24.98 5.14
CA PRO A 288 -13.57 -25.18 6.57
C PRO A 288 -12.28 -25.34 7.39
N TRP A 289 -11.17 -25.67 6.74
CA TRP A 289 -9.88 -25.88 7.40
C TRP A 289 -8.93 -24.68 7.29
N LEU A 290 -9.37 -23.56 6.70
CA LEU A 290 -8.61 -22.32 6.66
C LEU A 290 -8.26 -21.76 8.06
N PRO A 291 -9.11 -21.91 9.09
CA PRO A 291 -8.76 -21.54 10.47
C PRO A 291 -7.67 -22.41 11.12
N LEU A 292 -7.36 -23.59 10.57
CA LEU A 292 -6.33 -24.47 11.16
C LEU A 292 -4.94 -23.84 11.01
N ASP A 293 -4.07 -24.02 12.01
CA ASP A 293 -2.72 -23.41 12.04
C ASP A 293 -2.76 -21.92 11.63
N PRO A 294 -3.52 -21.04 12.32
CA PRO A 294 -3.72 -19.69 11.84
C PRO A 294 -2.44 -18.85 12.03
N SER A 295 -2.38 -17.69 11.38
CA SER A 295 -1.30 -16.74 11.65
C SER A 295 -1.43 -16.18 13.06
N GLU A 296 -0.38 -16.27 13.90
CA GLU A 296 -0.40 -15.70 15.27
C GLU A 296 -0.85 -14.23 15.31
N ALA A 297 -0.33 -13.40 14.39
CA ALA A 297 -0.67 -11.98 14.32
C ALA A 297 -2.07 -11.68 13.76
N ARG A 298 -2.75 -12.66 13.14
CA ARG A 298 -4.03 -12.52 12.45
C ARG A 298 -4.82 -13.82 12.58
N SER A 299 -5.09 -14.25 13.82
CA SER A 299 -5.58 -15.60 14.11
C SER A 299 -6.95 -15.91 13.52
N LYS A 300 -7.77 -14.87 13.32
CA LYS A 300 -9.13 -14.95 12.76
C LYS A 300 -9.21 -14.77 11.24
N ASP A 301 -8.09 -14.46 10.58
CA ASP A 301 -8.06 -14.13 9.15
C ASP A 301 -7.89 -15.39 8.31
N MET A 302 -8.96 -15.79 7.62
CA MET A 302 -9.03 -16.98 6.76
C MET A 302 -8.65 -16.67 5.30
N GLY A 303 -7.96 -15.55 5.04
CA GLY A 303 -7.59 -15.15 3.69
C GLY A 303 -8.79 -14.67 2.88
N VAL A 304 -8.98 -15.22 1.68
CA VAL A 304 -10.11 -14.81 0.80
C VAL A 304 -11.49 -15.26 1.33
N ALA A 305 -11.52 -16.15 2.32
CA ALA A 305 -12.75 -16.49 3.04
C ALA A 305 -13.17 -15.43 4.08
N GLY A 306 -12.39 -14.36 4.26
CA GLY A 306 -12.72 -13.27 5.18
C GLY A 306 -12.18 -13.49 6.58
N ILE A 307 -12.68 -12.68 7.52
CA ILE A 307 -12.26 -12.68 8.92
C ILE A 307 -13.41 -13.18 9.78
N GLU A 308 -13.15 -14.20 10.60
CA GLU A 308 -14.10 -14.80 11.55
C GLU A 308 -14.71 -13.73 12.48
N ASP A 309 -16.01 -13.84 12.73
CA ASP A 309 -16.83 -12.91 13.53
C ASP A 309 -16.93 -11.49 12.96
N THR A 310 -16.81 -11.32 11.64
CA THR A 310 -16.93 -10.01 10.98
C THR A 310 -17.87 -10.03 9.78
N GLU A 311 -18.29 -8.86 9.30
CA GLU A 311 -19.11 -8.73 8.08
C GLU A 311 -18.43 -9.27 6.81
N THR A 312 -17.13 -9.56 6.86
CA THR A 312 -16.39 -10.11 5.72
C THR A 312 -16.33 -11.63 5.72
N GLU A 313 -16.72 -12.28 6.81
CA GLU A 313 -16.83 -13.75 6.88
C GLU A 313 -17.76 -14.29 5.79
N LEU A 314 -17.44 -15.48 5.27
CA LEU A 314 -18.33 -16.14 4.32
C LEU A 314 -19.63 -16.57 5.03
N PRO A 315 -20.80 -16.42 4.39
CA PRO A 315 -22.03 -17.06 4.86
C PRO A 315 -21.88 -18.58 5.02
N GLU A 316 -22.67 -19.18 5.91
CA GLU A 316 -22.71 -20.64 6.07
C GLU A 316 -23.32 -21.35 4.85
N ASP A 317 -24.30 -20.74 4.18
CA ASP A 317 -24.95 -21.33 2.99
C ASP A 317 -24.02 -21.31 1.77
N GLU A 318 -23.71 -22.49 1.22
CA GLU A 318 -22.84 -22.66 0.05
C GLU A 318 -23.21 -21.76 -1.14
N ASP A 319 -24.50 -21.67 -1.49
CA ASP A 319 -24.96 -20.93 -2.66
C ASP A 319 -24.72 -19.41 -2.51
N GLN A 320 -24.70 -18.90 -1.27
CA GLN A 320 -24.33 -17.51 -0.96
C GLN A 320 -22.81 -17.32 -0.82
N ALA A 321 -22.12 -18.29 -0.21
CA ALA A 321 -20.68 -18.21 0.06
C ALA A 321 -19.84 -18.30 -1.21
N VAL A 322 -20.19 -19.20 -2.13
CA VAL A 322 -19.39 -19.49 -3.31
C VAL A 322 -19.23 -18.29 -4.24
N PRO A 323 -20.29 -17.53 -4.60
CA PRO A 323 -20.13 -16.32 -5.40
C PRO A 323 -19.19 -15.28 -4.76
N ILE A 324 -19.27 -15.09 -3.45
CA ILE A 324 -18.41 -14.14 -2.70
C ILE A 324 -16.96 -14.61 -2.73
N LEU A 325 -16.71 -15.88 -2.40
CA LEU A 325 -15.38 -16.49 -2.47
C LEU A 325 -14.79 -16.37 -3.88
N ALA A 326 -15.59 -16.68 -4.90
CA ALA A 326 -15.20 -16.64 -6.30
C ALA A 326 -14.82 -15.22 -6.75
N GLU A 327 -15.60 -14.21 -6.36
CA GLU A 327 -15.29 -12.80 -6.63
C GLU A 327 -13.97 -12.38 -5.98
N ARG A 328 -13.72 -12.77 -4.73
CA ARG A 328 -12.48 -12.44 -4.01
C ARG A 328 -11.26 -13.13 -4.61
N ILE A 329 -11.38 -14.40 -5.01
CA ILE A 329 -10.33 -15.13 -5.75
C ILE A 329 -10.02 -14.43 -7.08
N ALA A 330 -11.06 -14.09 -7.85
CA ALA A 330 -10.93 -13.38 -9.12
C ALA A 330 -10.29 -12.00 -8.93
N TRP A 331 -10.63 -11.30 -7.85
CA TRP A 331 -10.06 -10.01 -7.52
C TRP A 331 -8.56 -10.12 -7.19
N VAL A 332 -8.13 -11.07 -6.36
CA VAL A 332 -6.70 -11.32 -6.10
C VAL A 332 -5.95 -11.65 -7.40
N ALA A 333 -6.54 -12.48 -8.24
CA ALA A 333 -6.03 -12.82 -9.56
C ALA A 333 -5.90 -11.60 -10.49
N SER A 334 -6.79 -10.62 -10.38
CA SER A 334 -6.76 -9.40 -11.20
C SER A 334 -5.61 -8.45 -10.84
N LEU A 335 -4.98 -8.62 -9.67
CA LEU A 335 -3.86 -7.78 -9.23
C LEU A 335 -2.61 -7.96 -10.13
N GLY A 336 -2.47 -9.13 -10.76
CA GLY A 336 -1.34 -9.39 -11.64
C GLY A 336 -1.32 -10.80 -12.21
N GLU A 337 -0.61 -10.96 -13.33
CA GLU A 337 -0.45 -12.26 -13.98
C GLU A 337 0.22 -13.28 -13.05
N GLY A 338 -0.44 -14.42 -12.87
CA GLY A 338 0.06 -15.51 -12.03
C GLY A 338 -0.21 -15.34 -10.52
N LEU A 339 -0.90 -14.27 -10.09
CA LEU A 339 -1.32 -14.16 -8.69
C LEU A 339 -2.48 -15.11 -8.39
N ALA A 340 -2.45 -15.72 -7.21
CA ALA A 340 -3.51 -16.55 -6.66
C ALA A 340 -3.54 -16.35 -5.14
N PRO A 341 -4.65 -16.68 -4.46
CA PRO A 341 -4.67 -16.70 -3.01
C PRO A 341 -3.64 -17.69 -2.45
N ALA A 342 -3.20 -17.48 -1.21
CA ALA A 342 -2.24 -18.34 -0.52
C ALA A 342 -2.58 -18.41 0.97
N SER A 343 -2.01 -19.38 1.69
CA SER A 343 -2.22 -19.57 3.14
C SER A 343 -1.82 -18.38 4.01
N ARG A 344 -1.01 -17.47 3.48
CA ARG A 344 -0.53 -16.28 4.17
C ARG A 344 -0.56 -15.08 3.24
N TRP A 345 -1.10 -13.96 3.74
CA TRP A 345 -1.10 -12.68 3.03
C TRP A 345 0.28 -12.15 2.68
N SER A 346 1.30 -12.51 3.46
CA SER A 346 2.70 -12.18 3.15
C SER A 346 3.19 -12.84 1.86
N THR A 347 2.71 -14.05 1.53
CA THR A 347 3.01 -14.74 0.27
C THR A 347 2.33 -14.04 -0.91
N VAL A 348 1.07 -13.62 -0.74
CA VAL A 348 0.32 -12.86 -1.76
C VAL A 348 0.99 -11.51 -2.01
N GLY A 349 1.37 -10.78 -0.96
CA GLY A 349 2.06 -9.49 -1.06
C GLY A 349 3.44 -9.59 -1.71
N ALA A 350 4.19 -10.65 -1.42
CA ALA A 350 5.46 -10.95 -2.07
C ALA A 350 5.28 -11.25 -3.57
N ALA A 351 4.31 -12.10 -3.93
CA ALA A 351 3.99 -12.40 -5.32
C ALA A 351 3.55 -11.13 -6.08
N PHE A 352 2.80 -10.24 -5.44
CA PHE A 352 2.43 -8.95 -6.02
C PHE A 352 3.65 -8.05 -6.23
N ALA A 353 4.56 -7.98 -5.26
CA ALA A 353 5.81 -7.25 -5.38
C ALA A 353 6.67 -7.79 -6.54
N ASP A 354 6.71 -9.10 -6.75
CA ASP A 354 7.41 -9.72 -7.87
C ASP A 354 6.79 -9.36 -9.22
N VAL A 355 5.45 -9.34 -9.34
CA VAL A 355 4.78 -8.90 -10.58
C VAL A 355 5.11 -7.45 -10.93
N VAL A 356 5.08 -6.56 -9.93
CA VAL A 356 5.46 -5.16 -10.14
C VAL A 356 6.95 -5.06 -10.52
N ARG A 357 7.82 -5.82 -9.84
CA ARG A 357 9.28 -5.82 -10.08
C ARG A 357 9.67 -6.38 -11.44
N ARG A 358 8.94 -7.35 -12.00
CA ARG A 358 9.20 -7.86 -13.36
C ARG A 358 9.20 -6.75 -14.40
N ARG A 359 8.36 -5.72 -14.20
CA ARG A 359 8.23 -4.53 -15.05
C ARG A 359 9.30 -3.46 -14.79
N SER A 360 10.05 -3.57 -13.70
CA SER A 360 11.15 -2.63 -13.36
C SER A 360 12.43 -2.95 -14.12
N SER A 361 13.23 -1.92 -14.39
CA SER A 361 14.60 -2.04 -14.91
C SER A 361 15.60 -2.58 -13.87
N ILE A 362 15.27 -2.49 -12.58
CA ILE A 362 16.15 -2.95 -11.50
C ILE A 362 16.06 -4.48 -11.38
N LYS A 363 17.17 -5.17 -11.61
CA LYS A 363 17.31 -6.63 -11.54
C LYS A 363 18.30 -7.03 -10.44
N GLY A 364 18.22 -8.28 -9.97
CA GLY A 364 19.24 -8.87 -9.12
C GLY A 364 19.20 -8.48 -7.64
N VAL A 365 18.05 -8.02 -7.12
CA VAL A 365 17.84 -7.92 -5.67
C VAL A 365 17.99 -9.30 -5.04
N LYS A 366 18.93 -9.45 -4.12
CA LYS A 366 19.17 -10.68 -3.34
C LYS A 366 18.73 -10.48 -1.90
N GLY A 367 18.46 -11.57 -1.20
CA GLY A 367 18.16 -11.52 0.23
C GLY A 367 19.39 -11.00 0.99
N CYS A 368 19.17 -10.07 1.90
CA CYS A 368 20.24 -9.38 2.61
C CYS A 368 19.98 -9.42 4.12
N PRO A 369 20.29 -10.55 4.80
CA PRO A 369 20.19 -10.63 6.25
C PRO A 369 21.08 -9.59 6.92
N TRP A 370 20.85 -9.33 8.20
CA TRP A 370 21.76 -8.48 8.97
C TRP A 370 23.18 -9.10 9.01
N PRO A 371 24.22 -8.26 8.93
CA PRO A 371 25.58 -8.67 9.27
C PRO A 371 25.62 -9.29 10.67
N GLY A 372 26.42 -10.35 10.85
CA GLY A 372 26.44 -11.13 12.08
C GLY A 372 26.78 -10.33 13.34
N GLU A 373 27.57 -9.26 13.20
CA GLU A 373 27.88 -8.36 14.33
C GLU A 373 26.66 -7.57 14.84
N ILE A 374 25.72 -7.25 13.96
CA ILE A 374 24.49 -6.53 14.34
C ILE A 374 23.57 -7.49 15.07
N VAL A 375 23.43 -8.72 14.56
CA VAL A 375 22.68 -9.80 15.22
C VAL A 375 23.24 -10.09 16.62
N ALA A 376 24.56 -9.99 16.81
CA ALA A 376 25.20 -10.18 18.10
C ALA A 376 25.04 -8.97 19.05
N ALA A 377 24.91 -7.76 18.50
CA ALA A 377 24.85 -6.52 19.27
C ALA A 377 23.42 -6.17 19.74
N GLN A 378 22.40 -6.50 18.96
CA GLN A 378 21.02 -6.11 19.24
C GLN A 378 19.99 -7.10 18.69
N THR A 379 18.83 -7.11 19.34
CA THR A 379 17.71 -8.00 18.97
C THR A 379 16.83 -7.42 17.87
N ASP A 380 16.77 -6.09 17.75
CA ASP A 380 15.98 -5.38 16.75
C ASP A 380 16.77 -4.20 16.18
N LEU A 381 16.38 -3.67 15.03
CA LEU A 381 16.99 -2.52 14.38
C LEU A 381 15.94 -1.43 14.25
N ASP A 382 16.21 -0.27 14.85
CA ASP A 382 15.24 0.85 14.92
C ASP A 382 13.86 0.45 15.46
N PRO A 383 13.77 -0.07 16.70
CA PRO A 383 12.51 -0.53 17.29
C PRO A 383 11.45 0.58 17.34
N ASP A 384 10.18 0.17 17.17
CA ASP A 384 9.03 1.06 17.19
C ASP A 384 8.74 1.63 18.61
N LEU A 385 7.82 2.60 18.66
CA LEU A 385 7.26 3.08 19.92
C LEU A 385 6.34 2.01 20.52
N HIS A 386 6.50 1.72 21.81
CA HIS A 386 5.65 0.78 22.53
C HIS A 386 5.12 1.41 23.84
N GLU A 387 3.91 1.02 24.22
CA GLU A 387 3.10 1.63 25.30
C GLU A 387 3.86 1.73 26.63
N GLY A 388 4.74 0.78 26.93
CA GLY A 388 5.45 0.69 28.21
C GLY A 388 6.35 1.88 28.57
N ARG A 389 6.57 2.85 27.66
CA ARG A 389 7.38 4.05 27.93
C ARG A 389 6.59 5.22 28.50
N LEU A 390 5.29 5.29 28.26
CA LEU A 390 4.41 6.31 28.82
C LEU A 390 3.55 5.60 29.85
N GLY A 391 3.95 5.66 31.13
CA GLY A 391 3.27 4.90 32.19
C GLY A 391 1.75 5.08 32.10
N ALA A 392 0.99 3.99 32.21
CA ALA A 392 -0.46 3.99 32.03
C ALA A 392 -1.13 5.02 32.95
N HIS A 393 -1.38 6.23 32.42
CA HIS A 393 -2.02 7.28 33.19
C HIS A 393 -3.51 6.98 33.26
N LYS A 394 -4.04 6.81 34.47
CA LYS A 394 -5.48 6.66 34.69
C LYS A 394 -6.20 7.95 34.29
N ALA A 395 -7.38 7.81 33.67
CA ALA A 395 -8.28 8.91 33.39
C ALA A 395 -8.47 9.79 34.64
N ARG A 396 -8.45 11.11 34.46
CA ARG A 396 -8.63 12.07 35.55
C ARG A 396 -10.00 12.74 35.41
N GLY A 397 -10.96 12.34 36.24
CA GLY A 397 -12.29 12.96 36.25
C GLY A 397 -13.06 12.71 34.96
N ASP A 398 -13.76 13.73 34.46
CA ASP A 398 -14.58 13.66 33.25
C ASP A 398 -13.71 13.92 32.01
N THR A 399 -12.76 13.05 31.67
CA THR A 399 -11.90 13.20 30.48
C THR A 399 -12.30 12.24 29.35
N LEU A 400 -12.21 12.71 28.11
CA LEU A 400 -12.30 11.89 26.90
C LEU A 400 -11.01 11.13 26.67
N LYS A 401 -11.10 9.86 26.30
CA LYS A 401 -9.97 9.15 25.68
C LYS A 401 -10.05 9.36 24.19
N VAL A 402 -9.00 9.88 23.59
CA VAL A 402 -8.93 10.04 22.13
C VAL A 402 -7.73 9.29 21.60
N GLU A 403 -7.99 8.34 20.71
CA GLU A 403 -6.94 7.61 19.98
C GLU A 403 -6.84 8.17 18.57
N VAL A 404 -5.61 8.49 18.17
CA VAL A 404 -5.29 8.89 16.79
C VAL A 404 -4.34 7.89 16.15
N ASP A 405 -4.56 7.60 14.87
CA ASP A 405 -3.71 6.70 14.08
C ASP A 405 -3.17 7.38 12.83
N GLN A 406 -1.96 6.98 12.42
CA GLN A 406 -1.40 7.39 11.14
C GLN A 406 -1.99 6.54 10.01
N ARG A 407 -2.66 7.17 9.04
CA ARG A 407 -3.26 6.49 7.89
C ARG A 407 -2.22 5.70 7.10
N ALA A 408 -2.29 4.36 7.13
CA ALA A 408 -1.42 3.46 6.35
C ALA A 408 0.08 3.82 6.43
N ALA A 409 0.57 4.04 7.64
CA ALA A 409 1.93 4.50 7.94
C ALA A 409 3.04 3.81 7.13
N TYR A 410 3.02 2.47 7.11
CA TYR A 410 4.07 1.70 6.44
C TYR A 410 4.06 1.87 4.91
N LEU A 411 2.89 2.11 4.30
CA LEU A 411 2.82 2.42 2.87
C LEU A 411 3.41 3.80 2.57
N ALA A 412 3.21 4.79 3.45
CA ALA A 412 3.83 6.11 3.29
C ALA A 412 5.36 5.99 3.26
N SER A 413 5.94 5.24 4.21
CA SER A 413 7.38 4.96 4.25
C SER A 413 7.85 4.17 3.02
N ALA A 414 7.13 3.12 2.62
CA ALA A 414 7.51 2.27 1.48
C ALA A 414 7.52 3.03 0.13
N ILE A 415 6.68 4.08 -0.01
CA ILE A 415 6.68 4.98 -1.17
C ILE A 415 7.87 5.95 -1.11
N LYS A 416 8.16 6.49 0.09
CA LYS A 416 9.11 7.59 0.30
C LYS A 416 10.57 7.16 0.45
N LEU A 417 10.87 5.93 0.83
CA LEU A 417 12.25 5.56 1.13
C LEU A 417 13.02 5.03 -0.08
N ASN A 418 14.29 5.42 -0.17
CA ASN A 418 15.29 4.72 -0.98
C ASN A 418 15.76 3.50 -0.17
N PHE A 419 15.83 2.34 -0.83
CA PHE A 419 16.23 1.07 -0.23
C PHE A 419 17.50 0.55 -0.89
N GLY A 420 18.45 0.11 -0.06
CA GLY A 420 19.74 -0.41 -0.51
C GLY A 420 19.62 -1.80 -1.13
N TYR A 421 20.39 -2.08 -2.17
CA TYR A 421 20.49 -3.42 -2.76
C TYR A 421 21.91 -3.69 -3.27
N GLY A 422 22.21 -4.98 -3.49
CA GLY A 422 23.58 -5.46 -3.65
C GLY A 422 24.16 -5.96 -2.33
N GLU A 423 25.44 -6.32 -2.35
CA GLU A 423 26.15 -6.82 -1.19
C GLU A 423 26.74 -5.63 -0.41
N PRO A 424 26.32 -5.39 0.85
CA PRO A 424 26.84 -4.27 1.62
C PRO A 424 28.28 -4.53 2.05
N SER A 425 29.07 -3.47 2.14
CA SER A 425 30.44 -3.51 2.64
C SER A 425 30.56 -2.80 3.99
N ARG A 426 31.35 -3.37 4.89
CA ARG A 426 31.73 -2.72 6.14
C ARG A 426 32.73 -1.60 5.88
N VAL A 427 32.51 -0.47 6.52
CA VAL A 427 33.39 0.70 6.55
C VAL A 427 33.65 1.04 8.02
N ASP A 428 34.91 1.03 8.44
CA ASP A 428 35.31 1.45 9.78
C ASP A 428 35.62 2.96 9.78
N ASN A 429 35.19 3.65 10.83
CA ASN A 429 35.33 5.11 11.00
C ASN A 429 34.91 5.91 9.75
N PRO A 430 33.68 5.73 9.25
CA PRO A 430 33.20 6.49 8.09
C PRO A 430 33.16 7.99 8.43
N ASP A 431 33.33 8.84 7.41
CA ASP A 431 33.12 10.28 7.55
C ASP A 431 31.64 10.55 7.90
N PRO A 432 31.32 11.06 9.11
CA PRO A 432 29.94 11.25 9.53
C PRO A 432 29.21 12.32 8.71
N ASP A 433 29.93 13.25 8.06
CA ASP A 433 29.33 14.30 7.23
C ASP A 433 28.61 13.75 6.00
N VAL A 434 28.83 12.48 5.64
CA VAL A 434 28.05 11.80 4.60
C VAL A 434 26.54 11.82 4.89
N LEU A 435 26.13 11.86 6.16
CA LEU A 435 24.72 11.96 6.57
C LEU A 435 24.08 13.31 6.24
N ASN A 436 24.87 14.37 6.04
CA ASN A 436 24.40 15.71 5.64
C ASN A 436 24.23 15.88 4.13
N THR A 437 24.63 14.88 3.33
CA THR A 437 24.46 14.94 1.88
C THR A 437 22.98 14.91 1.50
N GLN A 438 22.64 15.38 0.30
CA GLN A 438 21.24 15.41 -0.17
C GLN A 438 20.62 14.01 -0.26
N GLU A 439 21.41 13.02 -0.65
CA GLU A 439 21.05 11.60 -0.66
C GLU A 439 22.14 10.79 0.03
N PRO A 440 22.11 10.68 1.38
CA PRO A 440 23.03 9.81 2.08
C PRO A 440 22.81 8.36 1.62
N PRO A 441 23.86 7.53 1.64
CA PRO A 441 23.74 6.15 1.21
C PRO A 441 22.83 5.37 2.17
N PHE A 442 22.13 4.37 1.63
CA PHE A 442 21.44 3.39 2.44
C PHE A 442 22.47 2.55 3.20
N ALA A 443 22.45 2.67 4.52
CA ALA A 443 23.44 2.06 5.39
C ALA A 443 22.88 1.76 6.78
N LEU A 444 23.61 0.91 7.50
CA LEU A 444 23.47 0.71 8.94
C LEU A 444 24.66 1.35 9.62
N TRP A 445 24.42 2.25 10.58
CA TRP A 445 25.42 3.04 11.28
C TRP A 445 25.51 2.59 12.72
N ARG A 446 26.72 2.30 13.21
CA ARG A 446 26.96 2.12 14.63
C ARG A 446 27.21 3.51 15.23
N VAL A 447 26.21 4.01 15.94
CA VAL A 447 26.21 5.33 16.56
C VAL A 447 26.40 5.18 18.06
N THR A 448 26.94 6.21 18.69
CA THR A 448 26.96 6.34 20.13
C THR A 448 26.32 7.66 20.54
N THR A 449 25.16 7.59 21.21
CA THR A 449 24.41 8.77 21.65
C THR A 449 24.75 9.15 23.09
N PRO A 450 24.83 10.45 23.43
CA PRO A 450 24.96 10.88 24.83
C PRO A 450 23.71 10.53 25.65
N PRO A 451 23.78 10.58 27.00
CA PRO A 451 22.59 10.46 27.86
C PRO A 451 21.53 11.49 27.45
N ALA A 452 20.28 11.07 27.28
CA ALA A 452 19.23 11.96 26.79
C ALA A 452 18.96 13.15 27.73
N ASN A 453 19.20 13.01 29.03
CA ASN A 453 19.05 14.09 30.00
C ASN A 453 20.10 15.22 29.86
N THR A 454 21.15 15.00 29.06
CA THR A 454 22.17 15.99 28.70
C THR A 454 21.89 16.73 27.39
N ILE A 455 20.87 16.29 26.65
CA ILE A 455 20.48 16.89 25.36
C ILE A 455 19.43 17.97 25.62
N ASP A 456 19.75 19.20 25.25
CA ASP A 456 18.86 20.34 25.46
C ASP A 456 17.55 20.20 24.66
N GLY A 457 16.43 20.48 25.34
CA GLY A 457 15.09 20.52 24.73
C GLY A 457 14.32 19.20 24.74
N LEU A 458 14.95 18.05 25.03
CA LEU A 458 14.21 16.78 25.11
C LEU A 458 13.26 16.79 26.31
N ASP A 459 11.96 16.55 26.05
CA ASP A 459 10.94 16.47 27.09
C ASP A 459 10.83 15.04 27.63
N GLN A 460 11.08 14.87 28.92
CA GLN A 460 11.04 13.57 29.61
C GLN A 460 9.65 12.92 29.66
N ARG A 461 8.58 13.67 29.36
CA ARG A 461 7.21 13.15 29.25
C ARG A 461 6.88 12.57 27.88
N LEU A 462 7.77 12.75 26.89
CA LEU A 462 7.67 12.09 25.60
C LEU A 462 8.65 10.92 25.54
N PRO A 463 8.38 9.89 24.72
CA PRO A 463 9.36 8.86 24.45
C PRO A 463 10.63 9.45 23.84
N LEU A 464 11.77 8.83 24.09
CA LEU A 464 13.01 9.21 23.41
C LEU A 464 12.87 8.98 21.89
N PRO A 465 13.48 9.83 21.04
CA PRO A 465 13.35 9.74 19.58
C PRO A 465 13.66 8.36 19.01
N VAL A 466 14.72 7.71 19.50
CA VAL A 466 15.10 6.35 19.08
C VAL A 466 15.14 5.42 20.28
N GLY A 467 14.60 4.20 20.09
CA GLY A 467 14.34 3.27 21.17
C GLY A 467 15.57 2.84 21.99
N TYR A 468 16.76 2.83 21.40
CA TYR A 468 17.99 2.41 22.07
C TYR A 468 18.73 3.52 22.83
N MET A 469 18.27 4.77 22.75
CA MET A 469 18.76 5.83 23.61
C MET A 469 18.42 5.52 25.08
N ALA A 470 19.28 5.96 26.00
CA ALA A 470 19.01 5.89 27.43
C ALA A 470 18.97 7.29 28.04
N THR A 471 18.18 7.44 29.10
CA THR A 471 18.00 8.71 29.78
C THR A 471 19.28 9.20 30.44
N ASP A 472 19.97 8.30 31.15
CA ASP A 472 21.03 8.67 32.10
C ASP A 472 22.42 8.14 31.72
N GLU A 473 22.53 7.37 30.64
CA GLU A 473 23.81 6.81 30.20
C GLU A 473 24.01 6.93 28.68
N GLN A 474 25.26 6.94 28.27
CA GLN A 474 25.65 6.86 26.87
C GLN A 474 25.31 5.46 26.32
N ARG A 475 24.85 5.38 25.07
CA ARG A 475 24.47 4.11 24.43
C ARG A 475 25.05 3.99 23.04
N THR A 476 25.68 2.86 22.76
CA THR A 476 26.13 2.48 21.42
C THR A 476 25.17 1.44 20.83
N PHE A 477 24.70 1.67 19.61
CA PHE A 477 23.78 0.76 18.91
C PHE A 477 23.85 0.96 17.39
N TRP A 478 23.33 -0.01 16.64
CA TRP A 478 23.14 0.12 15.20
C TRP A 478 21.78 0.72 14.88
N THR A 479 21.75 1.62 13.89
CA THR A 479 20.54 2.25 13.36
C THR A 479 20.65 2.38 11.83
N THR A 480 19.52 2.45 11.13
CA THR A 480 19.50 2.73 9.70
C THR A 480 19.90 4.18 9.41
N THR A 481 20.26 4.51 8.16
CA THR A 481 20.42 5.91 7.73
C THR A 481 19.22 6.77 8.12
N ARG A 482 18.01 6.22 8.07
CA ARG A 482 16.81 6.97 8.45
C ARG A 482 16.72 7.20 9.96
N GLY A 483 17.11 6.25 10.79
CA GLY A 483 17.19 6.42 12.24
C GLY A 483 18.30 7.39 12.65
N ALA A 484 19.46 7.36 11.99
CA ALA A 484 20.51 8.38 12.16
C ALA A 484 20.01 9.79 11.81
N GLN A 485 19.30 9.95 10.69
CA GLN A 485 18.65 11.22 10.34
C GLN A 485 17.59 11.65 11.37
N HIS A 486 16.86 10.71 11.99
CA HIS A 486 15.91 11.03 13.06
C HIS A 486 16.64 11.57 14.30
N LEU A 487 17.76 10.96 14.70
CA LEU A 487 18.61 11.49 15.78
C LEU A 487 19.13 12.90 15.47
N MET A 488 19.51 13.16 14.21
CA MET A 488 20.00 14.47 13.78
C MET A 488 18.90 15.53 13.61
N SER A 489 17.65 15.11 13.53
CA SER A 489 16.55 16.04 13.32
C SER A 489 16.36 16.94 14.54
N PRO A 490 15.95 18.21 14.36
CA PRO A 490 15.71 19.13 15.47
C PRO A 490 14.77 18.56 16.53
N VAL A 491 14.98 19.00 17.78
CA VAL A 491 14.20 18.53 18.92
C VAL A 491 12.73 18.96 18.85
N ASP A 492 12.46 20.16 18.33
CA ASP A 492 11.11 20.67 18.03
C ASP A 492 10.40 19.92 16.89
N GLN A 493 11.13 19.06 16.17
CA GLN A 493 10.59 18.13 15.17
C GLN A 493 10.54 16.68 15.68
N GLY A 494 10.77 16.45 16.97
CA GLY A 494 10.74 15.13 17.59
C GLY A 494 12.01 14.29 17.36
N GLY A 495 13.11 14.91 16.92
CA GLY A 495 14.44 14.30 16.88
C GLY A 495 15.26 14.58 18.15
N ALA A 496 16.57 14.33 18.10
CA ALA A 496 17.49 14.56 19.22
C ALA A 496 18.44 15.76 19.00
N GLY A 497 18.37 16.43 17.84
CA GLY A 497 19.20 17.60 17.53
C GLY A 497 20.70 17.33 17.46
N LEU A 498 21.11 16.06 17.37
CA LEU A 498 22.53 15.68 17.39
C LEU A 498 23.21 16.01 16.06
N THR A 499 24.41 16.57 16.13
CA THR A 499 25.28 16.74 14.96
C THR A 499 25.88 15.38 14.53
N PRO A 500 26.36 15.25 13.27
CA PRO A 500 27.05 14.03 12.85
C PRO A 500 28.26 13.67 13.74
N ALA A 501 28.95 14.67 14.28
CA ALA A 501 30.07 14.46 15.19
C ALA A 501 29.61 13.90 16.56
N GLU A 502 28.48 14.38 17.09
CA GLU A 502 27.90 13.89 18.35
C GLU A 502 27.32 12.48 18.26
N LEU A 503 27.00 12.00 17.05
CA LEU A 503 26.64 10.59 16.84
C LEU A 503 27.82 9.63 17.03
N ALA A 504 29.07 10.13 17.10
CA ALA A 504 30.28 9.36 17.35
C ALA A 504 30.33 8.04 16.56
N ILE A 505 30.17 8.15 15.24
CA ILE A 505 30.07 7.02 14.32
C ILE A 505 31.44 6.37 14.15
N ASP A 506 31.54 5.08 14.46
CA ASP A 506 32.80 4.34 14.39
C ASP A 506 32.76 3.15 13.41
N ALA A 507 31.59 2.77 12.91
CA ALA A 507 31.42 1.74 11.89
C ALA A 507 30.11 1.91 11.11
N ALA A 508 30.11 1.45 9.86
CA ALA A 508 28.91 1.37 9.03
C ALA A 508 28.92 0.13 8.12
N TRP A 509 27.73 -0.36 7.76
CA TRP A 509 27.52 -1.24 6.62
C TRP A 509 26.80 -0.47 5.53
N VAL A 510 27.43 -0.31 4.37
CA VAL A 510 26.95 0.56 3.30
C VAL A 510 26.58 -0.27 2.07
N TRP A 511 25.39 -0.06 1.53
CA TRP A 511 24.97 -0.71 0.29
C TRP A 511 25.56 0.01 -0.93
N PRO A 512 25.98 -0.72 -1.97
CA PRO A 512 26.58 -0.12 -3.17
C PRO A 512 25.57 0.61 -4.04
N HIS A 513 24.28 0.28 -3.93
CA HIS A 513 23.21 0.87 -4.71
C HIS A 513 21.98 1.14 -3.84
N GLN A 514 21.20 2.17 -4.19
CA GLN A 514 19.91 2.47 -3.57
C GLN A 514 18.88 2.94 -4.59
N ALA A 515 17.60 2.61 -4.39
CA ALA A 515 16.51 3.05 -5.26
C ALA A 515 15.14 2.95 -4.56
N ARG A 516 14.09 3.50 -5.19
CA ARG A 516 12.69 3.38 -4.76
C ARG A 516 12.10 2.00 -5.06
N LEU A 517 12.65 0.95 -4.45
CA LEU A 517 12.35 -0.45 -4.75
C LEU A 517 10.90 -0.89 -4.44
N LEU A 518 10.24 -0.25 -3.48
CA LEU A 518 8.87 -0.57 -3.06
C LEU A 518 7.82 0.42 -3.57
N ARG A 519 8.23 1.53 -4.21
CA ARG A 519 7.32 2.63 -4.56
C ARG A 519 6.15 2.19 -5.44
N SER A 520 6.43 1.60 -6.59
CA SER A 520 5.35 1.20 -7.52
C SER A 520 4.41 0.15 -6.93
N TRP A 521 4.93 -0.74 -6.08
CA TRP A 521 4.11 -1.74 -5.38
C TRP A 521 3.22 -1.08 -4.32
N ALA A 522 3.78 -0.20 -3.49
CA ALA A 522 3.04 0.50 -2.44
C ALA A 522 2.02 1.48 -3.02
N GLU A 523 2.34 2.18 -4.11
CA GLU A 523 1.39 3.03 -4.86
C GLU A 523 0.24 2.20 -5.45
N ALA A 524 0.53 1.03 -6.03
CA ALA A 524 -0.49 0.16 -6.59
C ALA A 524 -1.47 -0.36 -5.51
N ILE A 525 -1.00 -0.61 -4.29
CA ILE A 525 -1.84 -0.92 -3.13
C ILE A 525 -2.62 0.32 -2.68
N ARG A 526 -1.97 1.48 -2.55
CA ARG A 526 -2.61 2.74 -2.13
C ARG A 526 -3.81 3.09 -3.00
N VAL A 527 -3.66 3.02 -4.32
CA VAL A 527 -4.73 3.34 -5.28
C VAL A 527 -5.91 2.38 -5.10
N ARG A 528 -5.65 1.08 -4.95
CA ARG A 528 -6.69 0.08 -4.75
C ARG A 528 -7.37 0.19 -3.39
N LEU A 529 -6.62 0.58 -2.36
CA LEU A 529 -7.17 0.78 -1.02
C LEU A 529 -8.13 1.97 -1.03
N LYS A 530 -7.75 3.08 -1.68
CA LYS A 530 -8.63 4.23 -1.87
C LYS A 530 -9.90 3.85 -2.64
N ALA A 531 -9.77 3.08 -3.72
CA ALA A 531 -10.92 2.60 -4.49
C ALA A 531 -11.84 1.69 -3.66
N ALA A 532 -11.28 0.72 -2.93
CA ALA A 532 -12.06 -0.18 -2.08
C ALA A 532 -12.86 0.58 -1.00
N ILE A 533 -12.26 1.59 -0.37
CA ILE A 533 -12.93 2.45 0.61
C ILE A 533 -14.07 3.24 -0.06
N ALA A 534 -13.81 3.85 -1.22
CA ALA A 534 -14.80 4.62 -1.96
C ALA A 534 -15.99 3.75 -2.45
N GLU A 535 -15.74 2.48 -2.77
CA GLU A 535 -16.74 1.50 -3.18
C GLU A 535 -17.46 0.83 -2.00
N GLY A 536 -17.09 1.12 -0.74
CA GLY A 536 -17.63 0.44 0.44
C GLY A 536 -17.27 -1.04 0.53
N ARG A 537 -16.17 -1.47 -0.12
CA ARG A 537 -15.71 -2.86 -0.19
C ARG A 537 -14.78 -3.19 0.96
N LYS A 538 -15.37 -3.41 2.15
CA LYS A 538 -14.63 -3.75 3.37
C LYS A 538 -13.75 -4.99 3.22
N ASP A 539 -14.24 -6.00 2.51
CA ASP A 539 -13.48 -7.22 2.19
C ASP A 539 -12.18 -6.90 1.46
N ARG A 540 -12.23 -6.05 0.43
CA ARG A 540 -11.05 -5.61 -0.33
C ARG A 540 -10.13 -4.72 0.51
N GLU A 541 -10.69 -3.85 1.34
CA GLU A 541 -9.93 -3.04 2.29
C GLU A 541 -9.11 -3.92 3.24
N ASP A 542 -9.72 -4.93 3.85
CA ASP A 542 -9.07 -5.85 4.77
C ASP A 542 -8.01 -6.71 4.08
N MET A 543 -8.31 -7.27 2.91
CA MET A 543 -7.34 -8.04 2.11
C MET A 543 -6.11 -7.19 1.76
N LEU A 544 -6.29 -5.94 1.32
CA LEU A 544 -5.17 -5.04 1.01
C LEU A 544 -4.34 -4.71 2.25
N LYS A 545 -5.01 -4.41 3.38
CA LYS A 545 -4.35 -4.14 4.66
C LYS A 545 -3.55 -5.35 5.14
N ALA A 546 -4.13 -6.53 5.09
CA ALA A 546 -3.47 -7.77 5.46
C ALA A 546 -2.26 -8.03 4.56
N MET A 547 -2.41 -7.86 3.24
CA MET A 547 -1.36 -8.05 2.25
C MET A 547 -0.13 -7.18 2.51
N TYR A 548 -0.28 -5.86 2.65
CA TYR A 548 0.89 -5.01 2.85
C TYR A 548 1.50 -5.17 4.24
N LYS A 549 0.69 -5.25 5.31
CA LYS A 549 1.20 -5.40 6.69
C LYS A 549 1.96 -6.70 6.85
N ALA A 550 1.39 -7.82 6.39
CA ALA A 550 2.01 -9.13 6.51
C ALA A 550 3.27 -9.24 5.64
N TYR A 551 3.26 -8.70 4.42
CA TYR A 551 4.44 -8.75 3.54
C TYR A 551 5.61 -7.92 4.09
N LEU A 552 5.36 -6.66 4.45
CA LEU A 552 6.39 -5.79 5.02
C LEU A 552 6.93 -6.40 6.31
N GLY A 553 6.05 -6.84 7.22
CA GLY A 553 6.45 -7.51 8.45
C GLY A 553 7.28 -8.78 8.22
N ARG A 554 7.00 -9.57 7.18
CA ARG A 554 7.76 -10.80 6.87
C ARG A 554 9.15 -10.52 6.28
N MET A 555 9.42 -9.30 5.78
CA MET A 555 10.76 -8.95 5.27
C MET A 555 11.85 -9.12 6.31
N GLN A 556 11.53 -8.94 7.61
CA GLN A 556 12.50 -9.10 8.69
C GLN A 556 12.86 -10.56 8.99
N SER A 557 12.04 -11.51 8.54
CA SER A 557 12.18 -12.92 8.86
C SER A 557 12.96 -13.66 7.78
N SER A 558 13.79 -14.62 8.20
CA SER A 558 14.43 -15.57 7.29
C SER A 558 13.48 -16.64 6.75
N LYS A 559 12.21 -16.69 7.21
CA LYS A 559 11.18 -17.67 6.83
C LYS A 559 10.63 -17.42 5.41
N TRP A 560 11.51 -17.48 4.41
CA TRP A 560 11.21 -17.41 2.98
C TRP A 560 11.61 -18.72 2.30
N SER A 561 10.88 -19.10 1.26
CA SER A 561 11.31 -20.20 0.39
C SER A 561 12.60 -19.80 -0.35
N PRO A 562 13.45 -20.76 -0.77
CA PRO A 562 14.67 -20.43 -1.51
C PRO A 562 14.44 -19.56 -2.75
N GLN A 563 13.31 -19.74 -3.45
CA GLN A 563 12.95 -18.94 -4.63
C GLN A 563 12.47 -17.51 -4.29
N GLN A 564 12.08 -17.26 -3.05
CA GLN A 564 11.59 -15.98 -2.55
C GLN A 564 12.55 -15.31 -1.57
N TYR A 565 13.75 -15.86 -1.39
CA TYR A 565 14.70 -15.38 -0.39
C TYR A 565 15.14 -13.92 -0.65
N HIS A 566 14.97 -13.40 -1.86
CA HIS A 566 15.17 -11.98 -2.17
C HIS A 566 14.22 -11.02 -1.44
N HIS A 567 13.16 -11.52 -0.81
CA HIS A 567 12.29 -10.72 0.07
C HIS A 567 12.78 -10.64 1.52
N HIS A 568 13.80 -11.43 1.91
CA HIS A 568 14.46 -11.27 3.21
C HIS A 568 15.29 -9.98 3.22
N GLN A 569 14.69 -8.91 3.76
CA GLN A 569 15.19 -7.53 3.71
C GLN A 569 14.98 -6.83 5.07
N PRO A 570 15.57 -7.34 6.16
CA PRO A 570 15.35 -6.79 7.49
C PRO A 570 15.81 -5.33 7.63
N ALA A 571 16.84 -4.89 6.90
CA ALA A 571 17.25 -3.47 6.88
C ALA A 571 16.20 -2.55 6.23
N TRP A 572 15.46 -3.03 5.22
CA TRP A 572 14.40 -2.23 4.59
C TRP A 572 13.23 -2.05 5.56
N TYR A 573 12.86 -3.13 6.27
CA TYR A 573 11.80 -3.08 7.27
C TYR A 573 12.14 -2.13 8.42
N ALA A 574 13.36 -2.22 8.96
CA ALA A 574 13.84 -1.29 9.99
C ALA A 574 13.82 0.18 9.53
N ALA A 575 14.16 0.46 8.28
CA ALA A 575 14.09 1.82 7.74
C ALA A 575 12.64 2.34 7.63
N ILE A 576 11.69 1.45 7.30
CA ILE A 576 10.25 1.75 7.28
C ILE A 576 9.74 2.08 8.70
N GLN A 577 10.17 1.31 9.70
CA GLN A 577 9.87 1.55 11.11
C GLN A 577 10.47 2.87 11.59
N ALA A 578 11.75 3.12 11.30
CA ALA A 578 12.41 4.39 11.63
C ALA A 578 11.70 5.61 11.05
N ASP A 579 11.28 5.56 9.78
CA ASP A 579 10.53 6.68 9.16
C ASP A 579 9.13 6.85 9.76
N THR A 580 8.48 5.74 10.14
CA THR A 580 7.16 5.75 10.81
C THR A 580 7.26 6.39 12.19
N ARG A 581 8.22 5.92 13.01
CA ARG A 581 8.51 6.48 14.33
C ARG A 581 8.87 7.96 14.25
N PHE A 582 9.70 8.37 13.29
CA PHE A 582 10.05 9.78 13.16
C PHE A 582 8.80 10.63 12.90
N ARG A 583 7.94 10.28 11.94
CA ARG A 583 6.68 11.01 11.73
C ARG A 583 5.81 11.02 12.99
N ALA A 584 5.72 9.91 13.71
CA ALA A 584 4.96 9.81 14.95
C ALA A 584 5.48 10.77 16.03
N MET A 585 6.80 10.84 16.21
CA MET A 585 7.45 11.76 17.16
C MET A 585 7.29 13.22 16.75
N THR A 586 7.39 13.53 15.45
CA THR A 586 7.13 14.89 14.94
C THR A 586 5.71 15.34 15.25
N TYR A 587 4.72 14.46 15.03
CA TYR A 587 3.32 14.74 15.35
C TYR A 587 3.13 14.98 16.85
N ALA A 588 3.59 14.07 17.72
CA ALA A 588 3.42 14.21 19.16
C ALA A 588 4.10 15.47 19.71
N ARG A 589 5.29 15.81 19.19
CA ARG A 589 6.00 17.04 19.53
C ARG A 589 5.20 18.28 19.15
N HIS A 590 4.66 18.32 17.93
CA HIS A 590 3.82 19.42 17.47
C HIS A 590 2.57 19.64 18.34
N ILE A 591 1.88 18.57 18.73
CA ILE A 591 0.71 18.63 19.62
C ILE A 591 1.11 19.17 21.00
N VAL A 592 2.25 18.71 21.54
CA VAL A 592 2.79 19.20 22.80
C VAL A 592 3.14 20.69 22.74
N ASP A 593 3.84 21.13 21.69
CA ASP A 593 4.30 22.51 21.56
C ASP A 593 3.14 23.49 21.36
N THR A 594 2.13 23.08 20.60
CA THR A 594 1.03 23.96 20.20
C THR A 594 -0.11 23.97 21.23
N HIS A 595 -0.38 22.82 21.86
CA HIS A 595 -1.57 22.63 22.72
C HIS A 595 -1.23 22.22 24.15
N GLY A 596 0.04 21.86 24.45
CA GLY A 596 0.43 21.38 25.77
C GLY A 596 -0.15 20.01 26.13
N TRP A 597 -0.64 19.25 25.15
CA TRP A 597 -1.26 17.95 25.37
C TRP A 597 -0.26 16.82 25.18
N TYR A 598 -0.09 16.03 26.23
CA TYR A 598 0.87 14.92 26.25
C TYR A 598 0.14 13.60 25.98
N PRO A 599 0.72 12.74 25.12
CA PRO A 599 0.18 11.41 24.94
C PRO A 599 0.33 10.59 26.22
N VAL A 600 -0.59 9.65 26.42
CA VAL A 600 -0.64 8.76 27.58
C VAL A 600 -0.38 7.31 27.22
N ALA A 601 -0.43 6.98 25.93
CA ALA A 601 0.00 5.73 25.36
C ALA A 601 0.47 5.95 23.92
N ALA A 602 1.31 5.04 23.44
CA ALA A 602 1.85 5.02 22.08
C ALA A 602 1.93 3.58 21.59
N ASP A 603 1.46 3.32 20.38
CA ASP A 603 1.61 2.01 19.73
C ASP A 603 2.00 2.22 18.27
N VAL A 604 3.30 2.09 17.99
CA VAL A 604 3.94 2.24 16.66
C VAL A 604 3.64 3.58 15.98
N ASP A 605 2.45 3.69 15.40
CA ASP A 605 1.95 4.78 14.58
C ASP A 605 0.69 5.45 15.17
N ALA A 606 0.28 5.04 16.37
CA ALA A 606 -0.87 5.56 17.11
C ALA A 606 -0.49 6.23 18.43
N TRP A 607 -1.26 7.25 18.82
CA TRP A 607 -1.15 7.94 20.10
C TRP A 607 -2.51 8.00 20.79
N SER A 608 -2.52 7.89 22.12
CA SER A 608 -3.71 8.11 22.93
C SER A 608 -3.55 9.35 23.80
N TYR A 609 -4.62 10.11 23.99
CA TYR A 609 -4.67 11.32 24.81
C TYR A 609 -5.85 11.27 25.80
N TRP A 610 -5.66 11.85 26.99
CA TRP A 610 -6.75 12.21 27.90
C TRP A 610 -7.04 13.70 27.76
N LEU A 611 -8.21 14.05 27.23
CA LEU A 611 -8.58 15.44 26.92
C LEU A 611 -9.85 15.88 27.68
N PRO A 612 -10.01 17.19 27.95
CA PRO A 612 -11.27 17.76 28.43
C PRO A 612 -12.45 17.47 27.49
N PRO A 613 -13.70 17.35 27.99
CA PRO A 613 -14.89 17.10 27.16
C PRO A 613 -15.18 18.19 26.14
N ASP A 614 -14.74 19.42 26.41
CA ASP A 614 -14.89 20.61 25.57
C ASP A 614 -13.66 20.88 24.69
N ALA A 615 -12.67 19.98 24.68
CA ALA A 615 -11.49 20.11 23.84
C ALA A 615 -11.86 20.06 22.35
N ASP A 616 -11.30 20.97 21.56
CA ASP A 616 -11.38 20.90 20.11
C ASP A 616 -10.54 19.72 19.61
N LEU A 617 -11.19 18.62 19.25
CA LEU A 617 -10.51 17.42 18.80
C LEU A 617 -9.93 17.56 17.38
N THR A 618 -10.40 18.54 16.59
CA THR A 618 -9.95 18.70 15.20
C THR A 618 -8.46 19.04 15.10
N VAL A 619 -7.87 19.58 16.17
CA VAL A 619 -6.43 19.84 16.25
C VAL A 619 -5.57 18.57 16.23
N LEU A 620 -6.17 17.42 16.57
CA LEU A 620 -5.50 16.13 16.48
C LEU A 620 -5.56 15.52 15.08
N GLU A 621 -6.34 16.10 14.16
CA GLU A 621 -6.46 15.62 12.78
C GLU A 621 -5.56 16.39 11.82
N GLU A 622 -4.90 15.67 10.92
CA GLU A 622 -4.29 16.29 9.75
C GLU A 622 -5.30 16.26 8.59
N PRO A 623 -5.66 17.41 7.98
CA PRO A 623 -6.74 17.50 6.98
C PRO A 623 -6.54 16.66 5.71
N SER A 624 -5.30 16.29 5.39
CA SER A 624 -4.98 15.54 4.18
C SER A 624 -5.31 14.06 4.34
N GLU A 625 -6.00 13.49 3.34
CA GLU A 625 -6.27 12.05 3.25
C GLU A 625 -5.05 11.22 2.82
N ASN A 626 -3.89 11.84 2.61
CA ASN A 626 -2.68 11.14 2.19
C ASN A 626 -2.21 10.15 3.27
N ASN A 627 -1.58 9.04 2.82
CA ASN A 627 -0.94 8.11 3.73
C ASN A 627 0.13 8.83 4.57
N GLY A 628 0.28 8.44 5.83
CA GLY A 628 1.22 9.05 6.76
C GLY A 628 0.64 10.20 7.57
N LYS A 629 -0.64 10.56 7.34
CA LYS A 629 -1.35 11.63 8.05
C LYS A 629 -2.20 11.11 9.20
N TYR A 630 -2.22 11.83 10.31
CA TYR A 630 -2.98 11.49 11.50
C TYR A 630 -4.47 11.78 11.34
N ARG A 631 -5.29 10.94 11.97
CA ARG A 631 -6.74 11.09 12.11
C ARG A 631 -7.21 10.57 13.46
N ILE A 632 -8.39 10.98 13.87
CA ILE A 632 -9.06 10.35 15.00
C ILE A 632 -9.57 8.97 14.59
N LYS A 633 -9.21 7.97 15.40
CA LYS A 633 -9.65 6.59 15.22
C LYS A 633 -10.80 6.25 16.18
N THR A 634 -10.68 6.65 17.44
CA THR A 634 -11.73 6.45 18.45
C THR A 634 -11.81 7.62 19.41
N VAL A 635 -13.02 7.87 19.92
CA VAL A 635 -13.29 8.78 21.03
C VAL A 635 -14.13 8.01 22.05
N GLU A 636 -13.55 7.72 23.21
CA GLU A 636 -14.27 7.08 24.32
C GLU A 636 -14.71 8.15 25.32
N LEU A 637 -16.02 8.21 25.59
CA LEU A 637 -16.59 9.10 26.59
C LEU A 637 -16.26 8.59 28.01
N PRO A 638 -16.14 9.48 29.01
CA PRO A 638 -16.01 9.05 30.40
C PRO A 638 -17.20 8.18 30.81
N PRO A 639 -17.00 7.17 31.68
CA PRO A 639 -18.09 6.37 32.20
C PRO A 639 -19.12 7.28 32.88
N ALA A 640 -20.41 7.05 32.60
CA ALA A 640 -21.49 7.83 33.21
C ALA A 640 -21.37 7.75 34.74
N LYS A 641 -21.41 8.90 35.43
CA LYS A 641 -21.42 8.95 36.89
C LYS A 641 -22.62 8.16 37.41
N SER A 642 -22.35 7.06 38.12
CA SER A 642 -23.34 6.23 38.82
C SER A 642 -23.91 6.94 40.04
#